data_AF-A0A838YYG1-F1
#
_entry.id   AF-A0A838YYG1-F1
#
_cell.length_a   1.000
_cell.length_b   1.000
_cell.length_c   1.000
_cell.angle_alpha   90.00
_cell.angle_beta   90.00
_cell.angle_gamma   90.00
#
_symmetry.space_group_name_H-M   'P 1'
#
loop_
_entity.id
_entity.type
_entity.pdbx_description
1 polymer ?
#
loop_
_entity_poly.entity_id
_entity_poly.type
_entity_poly.pdbx_seq_one_letter_code
_entity_poly.pdbx_strand_id
1 'polypeptide(L)'
;MKFKQLFTFISIIAVVVMNNNGYAQAPVVIDSQTKTPLHPTSSLETFRDTSAKLSFEEIRKQNFRPLGDDYFIFPYTNDVNWVRLKIENKNVRNKHWTLQWLNPLVEKLDFYISDSTKQHFTHTEYRLITKKEKKLLEVEPAFAFELAPHTSKIIYVKITSQRGHYGTISIHSPESLTKKTLDAYIEQSFTNGLLFFRFFLVVILAIFIIKLPIFRIYSLHTVFKTFTYWGLMNIPGPLFTANPDIAKKIDFLSYNSVTITNALLVLAAFATHKLPKWHKMLTYFFIFAAITIDILAVMDYQWYWLKTGLYLIVFSSFYFLTVYIYSLIKKLPTHQYYAIPFIFGMISYLLICTRLLGWLEYKPLFRLSSLLFITENFVFVFFLGQIFRSAERNKILAEQQLGFNLEQNARLKELDSLKTTFFANISHELRTPLTLILGPIQELKQKYPFENLLPLMQRNTQRLLTLINQLLDISKLEAGQMKVEVSRQNIGKYFRTLTSSFTSLAESQKIAFETSVGKEEIWGYIDRDKLDKIITNLLSNAFKFTAKEGKVTAKIESYNSKTISIAISDTGIGIKKDKLDKIFDRFYQVDSSQNRKFEGTGIGLALVKELVDVLKGSISIESKENEGTTFIIKLPVDKETWKNVISEEVSETDNHSENLTQSLIVNDHVKSMTDPLNGEQENILLIVDDNDDIRTYIKSIFEKEYQVIEAVNGKEGIDKATEKIPNLIISDLMMPEMDGFEFCKVLKSDEKTSHIPIIMLTAKANIESRMEGLELGADDYLTKPFYKEEILVRVRNLILIREKLKKWYGKEVVELKPDEIKVNSIDEAFLLKAKAIIEKNLSDSQFDLGRFAGEMAMSTVQLRRKIKALTNQTAVEFIRRYRLQRAANLLRQKAGMVSDIAYQVGFESLPYFTKVFQEEFEITPSEYANSQ
;
A
#
# COMPACT_ATOMS: atom_id res chain seq x y z
N MET A 1 11.58 19.54 50.80
CA MET A 1 10.73 20.39 51.67
C MET A 1 9.26 20.08 51.37
N LYS A 2 8.37 20.04 52.38
CA LYS A 2 6.88 20.02 52.26
C LYS A 2 6.06 18.72 52.44
N PHE A 3 6.51 17.74 53.24
CA PHE A 3 5.54 16.84 53.92
C PHE A 3 5.01 17.49 55.20
N LYS A 4 5.89 18.24 55.90
CA LYS A 4 5.52 19.08 57.05
C LYS A 4 4.43 20.09 56.70
N GLN A 5 4.51 20.78 55.56
CA GLN A 5 3.54 21.82 55.17
C GLN A 5 2.15 21.28 54.81
N LEU A 6 2.04 20.07 54.24
CA LEU A 6 0.75 19.43 53.99
C LEU A 6 0.11 18.98 55.30
N PHE A 7 0.91 18.45 56.23
CA PHE A 7 0.44 18.14 57.57
C PHE A 7 0.05 19.41 58.33
N THR A 8 0.82 20.50 58.23
CA THR A 8 0.43 21.80 58.84
C THR A 8 -0.87 22.33 58.24
N PHE A 9 -1.10 22.16 56.94
CA PHE A 9 -2.36 22.57 56.28
C PHE A 9 -3.56 21.75 56.79
N ILE A 10 -3.38 20.44 56.99
CA ILE A 10 -4.42 19.54 57.55
C ILE A 10 -4.61 19.79 59.06
N SER A 11 -3.54 20.08 59.81
CA SER A 11 -3.60 20.44 61.24
C SER A 11 -4.24 21.80 61.48
N ILE A 12 -4.03 22.78 60.60
CA ILE A 12 -4.72 24.09 60.64
C ILE A 12 -6.23 23.90 60.39
N ILE A 13 -6.62 22.96 59.52
CA ILE A 13 -8.03 22.61 59.30
C ILE A 13 -8.63 21.91 60.55
N ALA A 14 -7.86 21.07 61.25
CA ALA A 14 -8.31 20.41 62.47
C ALA A 14 -8.41 21.34 63.69
N VAL A 15 -7.58 22.39 63.77
CA VAL A 15 -7.57 23.35 64.89
C VAL A 15 -8.65 24.44 64.75
N VAL A 16 -9.19 24.67 63.55
CA VAL A 16 -10.24 25.68 63.31
C VAL A 16 -11.66 25.16 63.59
N VAL A 17 -11.83 23.89 63.99
CA VAL A 17 -13.14 23.24 64.26
C VAL A 17 -13.71 23.54 65.66
N MET A 18 -12.98 24.24 66.54
CA MET A 18 -13.49 24.60 67.87
C MET A 18 -13.67 26.11 68.03
N ASN A 19 -14.79 26.65 67.54
CA ASN A 19 -15.38 27.85 68.14
C ASN A 19 -16.89 27.92 67.88
N ASN A 20 -17.67 27.26 68.72
CA ASN A 20 -19.13 27.36 68.72
C ASN A 20 -19.56 28.36 69.80
N ASN A 21 -19.73 29.62 69.41
CA ASN A 21 -20.42 30.60 70.24
C ASN A 21 -21.92 30.48 69.96
N GLY A 22 -22.68 30.05 70.97
CA GLY A 22 -24.14 30.00 70.91
C GLY A 22 -24.74 31.39 70.71
N TYR A 23 -25.53 31.56 69.65
CA TYR A 23 -26.28 32.78 69.40
C TYR A 23 -27.58 32.80 70.22
N ALA A 24 -27.84 33.93 70.88
CA ALA A 24 -29.03 34.14 71.68
C ALA A 24 -30.30 34.28 70.82
N GLN A 25 -31.39 33.72 71.34
CA GLN A 25 -32.70 33.55 70.70
C GLN A 25 -33.58 34.80 70.86
N ALA A 26 -33.38 35.82 70.03
CA ALA A 26 -34.29 36.96 69.93
C ALA A 26 -35.06 36.93 68.59
N PRO A 27 -36.31 37.43 68.54
CA PRO A 27 -36.98 37.67 67.26
C PRO A 27 -36.11 38.61 66.40
N VAL A 28 -36.18 38.45 65.08
CA VAL A 28 -35.43 39.32 64.17
C VAL A 28 -36.09 40.69 64.19
N VAL A 29 -35.48 41.64 64.89
CA VAL A 29 -35.97 43.01 65.02
C VAL A 29 -35.33 43.86 63.92
N ILE A 30 -36.17 44.50 63.11
CA ILE A 30 -35.75 45.47 62.09
C ILE A 30 -35.95 46.88 62.64
N ASP A 31 -34.89 47.61 62.95
CA ASP A 31 -34.94 49.00 63.41
C ASP A 31 -34.49 50.01 62.33
N SER A 32 -34.48 51.31 62.66
CA SER A 32 -34.05 52.38 61.74
C SER A 32 -32.54 52.42 61.46
N GLN A 33 -31.72 51.69 62.23
CA GLN A 33 -30.26 51.60 62.07
C GLN A 33 -29.81 50.28 61.42
N THR A 34 -30.72 49.33 61.25
CA THR A 34 -30.47 47.99 60.72
C THR A 34 -30.01 48.05 59.25
N LYS A 35 -28.77 47.64 58.98
CA LYS A 35 -28.25 47.52 57.61
C LYS A 35 -28.83 46.28 56.93
N THR A 36 -29.33 46.44 55.70
CA THR A 36 -29.78 45.34 54.83
C THR A 36 -28.66 44.91 53.87
N PRO A 37 -28.48 43.61 53.59
CA PRO A 37 -29.34 42.50 53.98
C PRO A 37 -29.18 42.02 55.42
N LEU A 38 -30.30 41.57 55.97
CA LEU A 38 -30.37 40.84 57.24
C LEU A 38 -30.14 39.35 56.98
N HIS A 39 -29.37 38.68 57.84
CA HIS A 39 -29.08 37.25 57.76
C HIS A 39 -29.66 36.52 58.98
N PRO A 40 -30.98 36.26 59.02
CA PRO A 40 -31.66 35.73 60.20
C PRO A 40 -31.46 34.23 60.43
N THR A 41 -30.54 33.58 59.71
CA THR A 41 -30.44 32.11 59.65
C THR A 41 -30.25 31.48 61.03
N SER A 42 -29.43 32.08 61.90
CA SER A 42 -29.20 31.58 63.27
C SER A 42 -30.40 31.71 64.20
N SER A 43 -31.40 32.54 63.84
CA SER A 43 -32.65 32.73 64.57
C SER A 43 -33.79 31.84 64.06
N LEU A 44 -33.51 30.92 63.13
CA LEU A 44 -34.51 30.00 62.59
C LEU A 44 -34.79 28.83 63.53
N GLU A 45 -36.04 28.36 63.50
CA GLU A 45 -36.44 27.11 64.13
C GLU A 45 -36.86 26.13 63.04
N THR A 46 -36.54 24.85 63.20
CA THR A 46 -36.74 23.80 62.20
C THR A 46 -37.56 22.65 62.74
N PHE A 47 -38.35 22.02 61.88
CA PHE A 47 -39.11 20.81 62.18
C PHE A 47 -39.06 19.86 60.98
N ARG A 48 -38.81 18.58 61.22
CA ARG A 48 -38.72 17.56 60.18
C ARG A 48 -39.96 16.68 60.23
N ASP A 49 -40.77 16.74 59.18
CA ASP A 49 -41.94 15.89 58.98
C ASP A 49 -41.55 14.64 58.18
N THR A 50 -41.32 13.54 58.90
CA THR A 50 -40.97 12.22 58.33
C THR A 50 -42.14 11.55 57.62
N SER A 51 -43.38 11.98 57.87
CA SER A 51 -44.58 11.42 57.23
C SER A 51 -44.88 12.09 55.88
N ALA A 52 -44.37 13.31 55.68
CA ALA A 52 -44.66 14.21 54.57
C ALA A 52 -46.16 14.52 54.33
N LYS A 53 -47.04 14.14 55.29
CA LYS A 53 -48.50 14.18 55.16
C LYS A 53 -49.17 15.17 56.11
N LEU A 54 -48.42 15.79 57.03
CA LEU A 54 -48.99 16.73 57.99
C LEU A 54 -49.54 17.97 57.27
N SER A 55 -50.76 18.35 57.62
CA SER A 55 -51.38 19.58 57.17
C SER A 55 -50.74 20.80 57.84
N PHE A 56 -50.89 21.98 57.24
CA PHE A 56 -50.32 23.21 57.81
C PHE A 56 -50.85 23.50 59.23
N GLU A 57 -52.12 23.22 59.51
CA GLU A 57 -52.72 23.38 60.84
C GLU A 57 -52.14 22.44 61.90
N GLU A 58 -51.76 21.22 61.51
CA GLU A 58 -51.09 20.28 62.40
C GLU A 58 -49.64 20.68 62.66
N ILE A 59 -48.94 21.20 61.64
CA ILE A 59 -47.56 21.70 61.73
C ILE A 59 -47.45 22.87 62.71
N ARG A 60 -48.44 23.76 62.76
CA ARG A 60 -48.46 24.90 63.71
C ARG A 60 -48.40 24.47 65.17
N LYS A 61 -48.89 23.26 65.49
CA LYS A 61 -48.92 22.68 66.84
C LYS A 61 -47.64 21.89 67.19
N GLN A 62 -46.73 21.70 66.24
CA GLN A 62 -45.51 20.93 66.46
C GLN A 62 -44.41 21.76 67.15
N ASN A 63 -43.50 21.05 67.82
CA ASN A 63 -42.35 21.64 68.49
C ASN A 63 -41.17 21.79 67.51
N PHE A 64 -40.89 23.03 67.12
CA PHE A 64 -39.72 23.37 66.29
C PHE A 64 -38.46 23.48 67.16
N ARG A 65 -37.31 23.02 66.62
CA ARG A 65 -36.00 23.07 67.27
C ARG A 65 -35.18 24.25 66.72
N PRO A 66 -34.47 25.04 67.55
CA PRO A 66 -33.61 26.11 67.06
C PRO A 66 -32.47 25.53 66.21
N LEU A 67 -32.13 26.21 65.10
CA LEU A 67 -31.07 25.80 64.18
C LEU A 67 -29.67 26.00 64.78
N GLY A 68 -29.47 27.05 65.59
CA GLY A 68 -28.21 27.33 66.32
C GLY A 68 -27.03 27.82 65.46
N ASP A 69 -27.00 27.44 64.19
CA ASP A 69 -25.97 27.79 63.20
C ASP A 69 -26.41 28.91 62.24
N ASP A 70 -25.46 29.62 61.63
CA ASP A 70 -25.74 30.65 60.63
C ASP A 70 -26.06 30.12 59.23
N TYR A 71 -26.29 28.81 59.11
CA TYR A 71 -26.66 28.09 57.89
C TYR A 71 -27.52 26.86 58.24
N PHE A 72 -28.29 26.35 57.28
CA PHE A 72 -28.98 25.07 57.41
C PHE A 72 -28.39 24.02 56.47
N ILE A 73 -28.33 22.77 56.93
CA ILE A 73 -28.08 21.58 56.11
C ILE A 73 -29.24 20.62 56.30
N PHE A 74 -30.02 20.38 55.25
CA PHE A 74 -31.00 19.29 55.21
C PHE A 74 -30.42 18.11 54.43
N PRO A 75 -30.49 16.88 54.98
CA PRO A 75 -29.95 15.69 54.33
C PRO A 75 -30.77 15.32 53.09
N TYR A 76 -30.20 14.49 52.22
CA TYR A 76 -30.93 13.79 51.16
C TYR A 76 -32.02 12.91 51.78
N THR A 77 -33.29 13.24 51.56
CA THR A 77 -34.45 12.56 52.17
C THR A 77 -35.72 12.81 51.35
N ASN A 78 -36.74 11.96 51.54
CA ASN A 78 -38.11 12.25 51.06
C ASN A 78 -38.93 13.03 52.10
N ASP A 79 -38.37 13.29 53.28
CA ASP A 79 -39.05 14.02 54.35
C ASP A 79 -39.25 15.49 54.00
N VAL A 80 -40.31 16.08 54.54
CA VAL A 80 -40.58 17.50 54.39
C VAL A 80 -39.94 18.24 55.56
N ASN A 81 -39.13 19.26 55.27
CA ASN A 81 -38.54 20.10 56.30
C ASN A 81 -39.31 21.42 56.39
N TRP A 82 -39.60 21.87 57.60
CA TRP A 82 -40.28 23.12 57.88
C TRP A 82 -39.34 24.05 58.63
N VAL A 83 -39.32 25.31 58.22
CA VAL A 83 -38.58 26.40 58.87
C VAL A 83 -39.58 27.42 59.38
N ARG A 84 -39.42 27.85 60.63
CA ARG A 84 -40.22 28.89 61.28
C ARG A 84 -39.32 30.08 61.62
N LEU A 85 -39.79 31.27 61.25
CA LEU A 85 -39.11 32.54 61.52
C LEU A 85 -40.10 33.57 62.09
N LYS A 86 -39.69 34.26 63.15
CA LYS A 86 -40.46 35.36 63.76
C LYS A 86 -39.73 36.68 63.51
N ILE A 87 -40.42 37.62 62.87
CA ILE A 87 -39.85 38.93 62.48
C ILE A 87 -40.71 40.04 63.09
N GLU A 88 -40.05 41.06 63.63
CA GLU A 88 -40.65 42.28 64.17
C GLU A 88 -40.10 43.51 63.44
N ASN A 89 -40.97 44.36 62.90
CA ASN A 89 -40.55 45.61 62.26
C ASN A 89 -40.73 46.78 63.22
N LYS A 90 -39.65 47.35 63.73
CA LYS A 90 -39.62 48.61 64.49
C LYS A 90 -39.23 49.82 63.61
N ASN A 91 -38.97 49.60 62.32
CA ASN A 91 -38.60 50.64 61.36
C ASN A 91 -39.86 51.36 60.84
N VAL A 92 -39.81 52.70 60.84
CA VAL A 92 -40.95 53.56 60.48
C VAL A 92 -41.03 53.79 58.96
N ARG A 93 -39.95 53.59 58.20
CA ARG A 93 -39.84 54.03 56.79
C ARG A 93 -40.20 52.97 55.75
N ASN A 94 -39.85 51.70 55.96
CA ASN A 94 -40.05 50.66 54.94
C ASN A 94 -41.08 49.60 55.38
N LYS A 95 -42.08 49.38 54.52
CA LYS A 95 -43.17 48.41 54.72
C LYS A 95 -43.02 47.16 53.85
N HIS A 96 -42.21 47.22 52.79
CA HIS A 96 -42.01 46.12 51.85
C HIS A 96 -40.67 45.43 52.08
N TRP A 97 -40.72 44.11 52.20
CA TRP A 97 -39.57 43.27 52.48
C TRP A 97 -39.60 42.03 51.59
N THR A 98 -38.43 41.51 51.27
CA THR A 98 -38.30 40.27 50.49
C THR A 98 -37.46 39.28 51.26
N LEU A 99 -38.01 38.09 51.51
CA LEU A 99 -37.26 36.95 52.04
C LEU A 99 -36.69 36.17 50.86
N GLN A 100 -35.36 36.08 50.80
CA GLN A 100 -34.65 35.34 49.78
C GLN A 100 -34.04 34.07 50.38
N TRP A 101 -34.34 32.95 49.74
CA TRP A 101 -33.78 31.64 50.05
C TRP A 101 -32.49 31.44 49.26
N LEU A 102 -31.34 31.48 49.93
CA LEU A 102 -30.01 31.44 49.32
C LEU A 102 -29.59 29.99 48.98
N ASN A 103 -30.42 29.32 48.18
CA ASN A 103 -30.12 28.03 47.57
C ASN A 103 -31.04 27.79 46.34
N PRO A 104 -30.50 27.90 45.11
CA PRO A 104 -31.23 27.65 43.86
C PRO A 104 -31.80 26.23 43.74
N LEU A 105 -31.23 25.28 44.50
CA LEU A 105 -31.34 23.84 44.24
C LEU A 105 -32.56 23.18 44.88
N VAL A 106 -33.43 23.98 45.47
CA VAL A 106 -34.64 23.51 46.12
C VAL A 106 -35.73 23.22 45.10
N GLU A 107 -36.23 21.99 45.12
CA GLU A 107 -37.22 21.53 44.15
C GLU A 107 -38.58 22.22 44.30
N LYS A 108 -39.03 22.39 45.54
CA LYS A 108 -40.26 23.10 45.89
C LYS A 108 -40.15 23.77 47.27
N LEU A 109 -40.63 25.02 47.34
CA LEU A 109 -40.81 25.77 48.58
C LEU A 109 -42.26 26.25 48.67
N ASP A 110 -42.93 26.02 49.80
CA ASP A 110 -44.19 26.69 50.11
C ASP A 110 -43.98 27.72 51.21
N PHE A 111 -44.29 28.98 50.91
CA PHE A 111 -44.16 30.10 51.81
C PHE A 111 -45.51 30.45 52.42
N TYR A 112 -45.60 30.43 53.75
CA TYR A 112 -46.78 30.82 54.51
C TYR A 112 -46.43 31.99 55.43
N ILE A 113 -47.17 33.09 55.33
CA ILE A 113 -46.96 34.25 56.18
C ILE A 113 -48.25 34.68 56.87
N SER A 114 -48.15 34.97 58.16
CA SER A 114 -49.30 35.38 58.97
C SER A 114 -49.80 36.79 58.62
N ASP A 115 -51.10 36.99 58.67
CA ASP A 115 -51.74 38.30 58.64
C ASP A 115 -51.53 39.06 59.98
N SER A 116 -51.93 40.33 60.05
CA SER A 116 -51.82 41.23 61.21
C SER A 116 -52.36 40.64 62.52
N THR A 117 -53.39 39.79 62.46
CA THR A 117 -54.02 39.10 63.60
C THR A 117 -53.30 37.81 64.01
N LYS A 118 -52.31 37.35 63.23
CA LYS A 118 -51.60 36.06 63.38
C LYS A 118 -52.47 34.81 63.26
N GLN A 119 -53.74 34.96 62.86
CA GLN A 119 -54.70 33.86 62.76
C GLN A 119 -54.80 33.29 61.34
N HIS A 120 -54.74 34.15 60.32
CA HIS A 120 -54.81 33.77 58.90
C HIS A 120 -53.43 33.80 58.24
N PHE A 121 -53.20 32.93 57.24
CA PHE A 121 -51.93 32.82 56.54
C PHE A 121 -52.12 32.89 55.02
N THR A 122 -51.30 33.69 54.34
CA THR A 122 -51.23 33.70 52.87
C THR A 122 -50.19 32.69 52.40
N HIS A 123 -50.55 31.86 51.41
CA HIS A 123 -49.69 30.83 50.84
C HIS A 123 -49.16 31.25 49.47
N THR A 124 -47.86 31.09 49.24
CA THR A 124 -47.21 31.28 47.94
C THR A 124 -46.32 30.07 47.65
N GLU A 125 -46.51 29.45 46.50
CA GLU A 125 -45.73 28.28 46.07
C GLU A 125 -44.60 28.70 45.12
N TYR A 126 -43.39 28.21 45.38
CA TYR A 126 -42.25 28.25 44.47
C TYR A 126 -41.89 26.83 44.04
N ARG A 127 -41.61 26.66 42.75
CA ARG A 127 -41.05 25.44 42.18
C ARG A 127 -39.81 25.78 41.39
N LEU A 128 -38.89 24.82 41.31
CA LEU A 128 -37.64 24.94 40.55
C LEU A 128 -37.84 25.46 39.11
N ILE A 129 -38.99 25.15 38.48
CA ILE A 129 -39.41 25.69 37.19
C ILE A 129 -40.87 26.13 37.30
N THR A 130 -41.14 27.43 37.09
CA THR A 130 -42.51 27.98 37.02
C THR A 130 -43.03 27.96 35.58
N LYS A 131 -44.32 27.63 35.41
CA LYS A 131 -44.95 27.41 34.08
C LYS A 131 -45.00 28.65 33.17
N LYS A 132 -44.74 29.87 33.69
CA LYS A 132 -45.20 31.09 32.99
C LYS A 132 -44.16 32.05 32.49
N GLU A 133 -42.88 32.02 32.90
CA GLU A 133 -41.92 32.99 32.38
C GLU A 133 -40.52 32.37 32.30
N LYS A 134 -39.91 32.36 31.10
CA LYS A 134 -38.45 32.35 30.97
C LYS A 134 -37.92 33.72 31.45
N LYS A 135 -38.20 34.09 32.70
CA LYS A 135 -37.53 35.21 33.35
C LYS A 135 -36.05 34.88 33.36
N LEU A 136 -35.21 35.85 33.00
CA LEU A 136 -33.76 35.75 33.19
C LEU A 136 -33.53 35.13 34.57
N LEU A 137 -32.80 34.00 34.61
CA LEU A 137 -32.65 33.15 35.79
C LEU A 137 -32.65 33.97 37.10
N GLU A 138 -33.79 34.07 37.78
CA GLU A 138 -33.80 34.47 39.18
C GLU A 138 -33.16 33.29 39.93
N VAL A 139 -31.87 33.42 40.23
CA VAL A 139 -31.01 32.33 40.71
C VAL A 139 -31.46 31.80 42.07
N GLU A 140 -32.30 32.53 42.82
CA GLU A 140 -32.67 32.18 44.17
C GLU A 140 -34.15 32.48 44.45
N PRO A 141 -34.90 31.56 45.09
CA PRO A 141 -36.30 31.78 45.45
C PRO A 141 -36.47 33.03 46.33
N ALA A 142 -37.34 33.96 45.92
CA ALA A 142 -37.62 35.19 46.65
C ALA A 142 -39.13 35.36 46.89
N PHE A 143 -39.49 35.73 48.12
CA PHE A 143 -40.88 35.91 48.54
C PHE A 143 -41.05 37.34 49.07
N ALA A 144 -41.79 38.17 48.32
CA ALA A 144 -42.13 39.52 48.74
C ALA A 144 -43.27 39.48 49.78
N PHE A 145 -43.16 40.30 50.81
CA PHE A 145 -44.18 40.45 51.84
C PHE A 145 -44.20 41.86 52.43
N GLU A 146 -45.37 42.23 52.96
CA GLU A 146 -45.55 43.50 53.67
C GLU A 146 -45.47 43.30 55.18
N LEU A 147 -44.78 44.20 55.87
CA LEU A 147 -44.64 44.22 57.33
C LEU A 147 -44.70 45.68 57.80
N ALA A 148 -45.85 46.12 58.29
CA ALA A 148 -46.07 47.50 58.73
C ALA A 148 -45.23 47.86 59.97
N PRO A 149 -44.94 49.16 60.22
CA PRO A 149 -44.18 49.59 61.39
C PRO A 149 -44.85 49.14 62.69
N HIS A 150 -44.05 48.71 63.65
CA HIS A 150 -44.44 48.18 64.97
C HIS A 150 -45.32 46.92 64.93
N THR A 151 -45.30 46.16 63.82
CA THR A 151 -46.01 44.88 63.71
C THR A 151 -45.05 43.70 63.66
N SER A 152 -45.54 42.51 64.01
CA SER A 152 -44.78 41.25 63.93
C SER A 152 -45.52 40.20 63.13
N LYS A 153 -44.78 39.45 62.32
CA LYS A 153 -45.31 38.32 61.52
C LYS A 153 -44.54 37.04 61.81
N ILE A 154 -45.23 35.92 61.63
CA ILE A 154 -44.65 34.57 61.67
C ILE A 154 -44.63 34.04 60.25
N ILE A 155 -43.45 33.59 59.82
CA ILE A 155 -43.22 33.00 58.51
C ILE A 155 -42.91 31.52 58.69
N TYR A 156 -43.61 30.68 57.93
CA TYR A 156 -43.29 29.26 57.76
C TYR A 156 -42.85 29.00 56.33
N VAL A 157 -41.78 28.24 56.16
CA VAL A 157 -41.30 27.78 54.85
C VAL A 157 -41.29 26.27 54.85
N LYS A 158 -42.11 25.65 54.01
CA LYS A 158 -42.09 24.21 53.74
C LYS A 158 -41.09 23.93 52.64
N ILE A 159 -40.21 22.97 52.85
CA ILE A 159 -39.17 22.56 51.93
C ILE A 159 -39.46 21.13 51.51
N THR A 160 -39.66 20.93 50.21
CA THR A 160 -39.88 19.60 49.63
C THR A 160 -38.85 19.38 48.55
N SER A 161 -37.88 18.51 48.82
CA SER A 161 -36.85 18.15 47.85
C SER A 161 -36.05 16.93 48.29
N GLN A 162 -35.65 16.14 47.30
CA GLN A 162 -34.94 14.88 47.47
C GLN A 162 -33.41 15.03 47.44
N ARG A 163 -32.93 16.22 47.05
CA ARG A 163 -31.51 16.57 47.07
C ARG A 163 -31.08 17.02 48.47
N GLY A 164 -29.78 17.02 48.74
CA GLY A 164 -29.23 17.68 49.93
C GLY A 164 -29.35 19.19 49.79
N HIS A 165 -29.76 19.87 50.87
CA HIS A 165 -29.89 21.33 50.89
C HIS A 165 -28.90 21.93 51.85
N TYR A 166 -27.98 22.71 51.32
CA TYR A 166 -27.22 23.66 52.10
C TYR A 166 -27.65 25.07 51.71
N GLY A 167 -27.90 25.94 52.67
CA GLY A 167 -28.26 27.32 52.35
C GLY A 167 -28.36 28.22 53.56
N THR A 168 -28.65 29.49 53.26
CA THR A 168 -28.94 30.52 54.25
C THR A 168 -30.21 31.27 53.84
N ILE A 169 -30.75 32.09 54.73
CA ILE A 169 -31.84 33.00 54.38
C ILE A 169 -31.33 34.42 54.51
N SER A 170 -31.79 35.30 53.62
CA SER A 170 -31.54 36.74 53.72
C SER A 170 -32.83 37.52 53.54
N ILE A 171 -32.99 38.59 54.32
CA ILE A 171 -34.11 39.53 54.17
C ILE A 171 -33.57 40.84 53.61
N HIS A 172 -34.22 41.32 52.56
CA HIS A 172 -33.82 42.50 51.81
C HIS A 172 -34.90 43.58 51.85
N SER A 173 -34.46 44.85 51.88
CA SER A 173 -35.27 45.97 51.41
C SER A 173 -35.31 45.98 49.87
N PRO A 174 -36.27 46.68 49.23
CA PRO A 174 -36.33 46.77 47.77
C PRO A 174 -35.01 47.27 47.13
N GLU A 175 -34.36 48.26 47.75
CA GLU A 175 -33.07 48.80 47.29
C GLU A 175 -31.92 47.79 47.44
N SER A 176 -31.85 47.11 48.60
CA SER A 176 -30.81 46.11 48.87
C SER A 176 -30.94 44.88 47.97
N LEU A 177 -32.18 44.47 47.67
CA LEU A 177 -32.45 43.36 46.75
C LEU A 177 -31.95 43.73 45.34
N THR A 178 -32.31 44.91 44.85
CA THR A 178 -31.90 45.40 43.52
C THR A 178 -30.38 45.48 43.38
N LYS A 179 -29.68 45.93 44.42
CA LYS A 179 -28.21 45.95 44.42
C LYS A 179 -27.63 44.54 44.40
N LYS A 180 -28.13 43.63 45.25
CA LYS A 180 -27.63 42.25 45.31
C LYS A 180 -27.88 41.50 44.00
N THR A 181 -29.06 41.66 43.38
CA THR A 181 -29.34 41.02 42.10
C THR A 181 -28.36 41.52 41.04
N LEU A 182 -28.09 42.83 40.98
CA LEU A 182 -27.08 43.39 40.08
C LEU A 182 -25.67 42.82 40.32
N ASP A 183 -25.22 42.76 41.58
CA ASP A 183 -23.90 42.22 41.94
C ASP A 183 -23.79 40.73 41.55
N ALA A 184 -24.84 39.93 41.82
CA ALA A 184 -24.91 38.53 41.43
C ALA A 184 -24.89 38.34 39.91
N TYR A 185 -25.59 39.20 39.16
CA TYR A 185 -25.56 39.17 37.69
C TYR A 185 -24.16 39.47 37.15
N ILE A 186 -23.44 40.43 37.74
CA ILE A 186 -22.06 40.74 37.34
C ILE A 186 -21.14 39.54 37.58
N GLU A 187 -21.19 38.93 38.77
CA GLU A 187 -20.35 37.77 39.12
C GLU A 187 -20.65 36.55 38.23
N GLN A 188 -21.93 36.25 38.03
CA GLN A 188 -22.36 35.11 37.22
C GLN A 188 -22.06 35.34 35.73
N SER A 189 -22.27 36.54 35.21
CA SER A 189 -21.95 36.88 33.81
C SER A 189 -20.45 36.82 33.55
N PHE A 190 -19.63 37.31 34.48
CA PHE A 190 -18.17 37.22 34.39
C PHE A 190 -17.69 35.76 34.39
N THR A 191 -18.19 34.95 35.32
CA THR A 191 -17.84 33.53 35.43
C THR A 191 -18.28 32.75 34.18
N ASN A 192 -19.50 32.98 33.71
CA ASN A 192 -20.01 32.35 32.48
C ASN A 192 -19.22 32.82 31.25
N GLY A 193 -18.87 34.10 31.15
CA GLY A 193 -18.03 34.62 30.07
C GLY A 193 -16.66 33.94 30.02
N LEU A 194 -16.01 33.74 31.16
CA LEU A 194 -14.75 33.00 31.27
C LEU A 194 -14.90 31.53 30.82
N LEU A 195 -16.02 30.89 31.20
CA LEU A 195 -16.31 29.52 30.81
C LEU A 195 -16.58 29.36 29.32
N PHE A 196 -17.33 30.28 28.72
CA PHE A 196 -17.57 30.32 27.27
C PHE A 196 -16.27 30.58 26.50
N PHE A 197 -15.45 31.51 26.96
CA PHE A 197 -14.15 31.78 26.35
C PHE A 197 -13.26 30.53 26.36
N ARG A 198 -13.16 29.85 27.52
CA ARG A 198 -12.43 28.58 27.65
C ARG A 198 -12.99 27.52 26.71
N PHE A 199 -14.30 27.35 26.69
CA PHE A 199 -14.99 26.38 25.83
C PHE A 199 -14.60 26.60 24.36
N PHE A 200 -14.71 27.83 23.86
CA PHE A 200 -14.39 28.17 22.48
C PHE A 200 -12.91 27.97 22.15
N LEU A 201 -12.02 28.46 23.03
CA LEU A 201 -10.57 28.33 22.87
C LEU A 201 -10.15 26.85 22.75
N VAL A 202 -10.61 26.03 23.69
CA VAL A 202 -10.23 24.61 23.78
C VAL A 202 -10.77 23.81 22.60
N VAL A 203 -12.03 24.04 22.20
CA VAL A 203 -12.65 23.36 21.06
C VAL A 203 -11.96 23.75 19.74
N ILE A 204 -11.70 25.04 19.50
CA ILE A 204 -10.99 25.49 18.30
C ILE A 204 -9.59 24.87 18.22
N LEU A 205 -8.84 24.92 19.32
CA LEU A 205 -7.51 24.35 19.36
C LEU A 205 -7.56 22.84 19.08
N ALA A 206 -8.55 22.12 19.60
CA ALA A 206 -8.65 20.67 19.42
C ALA A 206 -9.02 20.24 17.99
N ILE A 207 -9.85 21.04 17.32
CA ILE A 207 -10.31 20.79 15.96
C ILE A 207 -9.23 21.20 14.96
N PHE A 208 -8.71 22.43 15.07
CA PHE A 208 -7.94 23.04 13.99
C PHE A 208 -6.43 22.97 14.19
N ILE A 209 -5.94 22.96 15.43
CA ILE A 209 -4.51 23.23 15.67
C ILE A 209 -3.79 22.03 16.30
N ILE A 210 -4.28 21.51 17.42
CA ILE A 210 -3.61 20.45 18.20
C ILE A 210 -4.34 19.13 17.98
N LYS A 211 -3.80 18.32 17.05
CA LYS A 211 -4.36 17.00 16.69
C LYS A 211 -3.98 15.87 17.65
N LEU A 212 -3.32 16.17 18.77
CA LEU A 212 -2.93 15.16 19.76
C LEU A 212 -4.16 14.50 20.41
N PRO A 213 -4.26 13.16 20.45
CA PRO A 213 -5.41 12.47 21.05
C PRO A 213 -5.66 12.88 22.50
N ILE A 214 -4.60 13.03 23.29
CA ILE A 214 -4.70 13.45 24.70
C ILE A 214 -5.28 14.87 24.84
N PHE A 215 -4.93 15.79 23.94
CA PHE A 215 -5.46 17.15 23.96
C PHE A 215 -6.97 17.15 23.68
N ARG A 216 -7.43 16.31 22.76
CA ARG A 216 -8.86 16.16 22.43
C ARG A 216 -9.65 15.57 23.59
N ILE A 217 -9.11 14.55 24.27
CA ILE A 217 -9.75 13.97 25.46
C ILE A 217 -9.83 14.98 26.60
N TYR A 218 -8.74 15.73 26.84
CA TYR A 218 -8.75 16.83 27.81
C TYR A 218 -9.77 17.91 27.43
N SER A 219 -9.84 18.27 26.15
CA SER A 219 -10.79 19.26 25.65
C SER A 219 -12.23 18.84 25.89
N LEU A 220 -12.56 17.59 25.58
CA LEU A 220 -13.87 17.00 25.85
C LEU A 220 -14.18 16.99 27.35
N HIS A 221 -13.21 16.62 28.20
CA HIS A 221 -13.35 16.68 29.65
C HIS A 221 -13.68 18.11 30.13
N THR A 222 -12.97 19.12 29.64
CA THR A 222 -13.23 20.53 30.00
C THR A 222 -14.65 20.97 29.62
N VAL A 223 -15.17 20.51 28.48
CA VAL A 223 -16.57 20.76 28.07
C VAL A 223 -17.54 20.16 29.07
N PHE A 224 -17.45 18.84 29.31
CA PHE A 224 -18.37 18.15 30.22
C PHE A 224 -18.29 18.70 31.64
N LYS A 225 -17.10 19.11 32.09
CA LYS A 225 -16.92 19.73 33.40
C LYS A 225 -17.60 21.10 33.52
N THR A 226 -17.67 21.89 32.44
CA THR A 226 -18.50 23.10 32.42
C THR A 226 -19.98 22.73 32.62
N PHE A 227 -20.46 21.70 31.91
CA PHE A 227 -21.82 21.19 32.09
C PHE A 227 -22.08 20.64 33.49
N THR A 228 -21.08 19.99 34.12
CA THR A 228 -21.16 19.54 35.51
C THR A 228 -21.36 20.71 36.47
N TYR A 229 -20.57 21.77 36.34
CA TYR A 229 -20.72 22.97 37.16
C TYR A 229 -22.10 23.60 36.98
N TRP A 230 -22.57 23.72 35.73
CA TRP A 230 -23.91 24.23 35.44
C TRP A 230 -25.03 23.33 35.95
N GLY A 231 -24.88 22.01 35.86
CA GLY A 231 -25.82 21.03 36.42
C GLY A 231 -25.97 21.16 37.93
N LEU A 232 -24.87 21.44 38.62
CA LEU A 232 -24.90 21.75 40.05
C LEU A 232 -25.68 23.04 40.35
N MET A 233 -25.77 23.97 39.41
CA MET A 233 -26.49 25.24 39.53
C MET A 233 -27.90 25.19 38.92
N ASN A 234 -28.39 24.02 38.50
CA ASN A 234 -29.67 23.81 37.81
C ASN A 234 -29.88 24.65 36.54
N ILE A 235 -28.81 24.89 35.79
CA ILE A 235 -28.88 25.66 34.54
C ILE A 235 -29.30 24.77 33.33
N PRO A 236 -28.76 23.55 33.12
CA PRO A 236 -29.08 22.73 31.97
C PRO A 236 -30.55 22.32 31.88
N GLY A 237 -31.16 21.89 32.98
CA GLY A 237 -32.54 21.41 33.01
C GLY A 237 -33.53 22.41 32.40
N PRO A 238 -33.65 23.64 32.94
CA PRO A 238 -34.51 24.69 32.40
C PRO A 238 -34.13 25.15 30.99
N LEU A 239 -32.85 25.00 30.58
CA LEU A 239 -32.39 25.34 29.24
C LEU A 239 -32.94 24.36 28.18
N PHE A 240 -33.00 23.07 28.52
CA PHE A 240 -33.39 22.01 27.60
C PHE A 240 -34.87 21.63 27.66
N THR A 241 -35.58 21.86 28.77
CA THR A 241 -36.98 21.47 28.90
C THR A 241 -37.79 22.39 29.83
N ALA A 242 -39.08 22.54 29.51
CA ALA A 242 -40.06 23.19 30.37
C ALA A 242 -40.70 22.23 31.39
N ASN A 243 -40.43 20.92 31.30
CA ASN A 243 -40.97 19.92 32.23
C ASN A 243 -40.09 19.86 33.50
N PRO A 244 -40.63 20.20 34.69
CA PRO A 244 -39.85 20.22 35.94
C PRO A 244 -39.21 18.87 36.31
N ASP A 245 -39.88 17.75 36.03
CA ASP A 245 -39.37 16.42 36.39
C ASP A 245 -38.23 15.97 35.49
N ILE A 246 -38.32 16.31 34.20
CA ILE A 246 -37.25 16.03 33.23
C ILE A 246 -36.05 16.95 33.49
N ALA A 247 -36.27 18.21 33.82
CA ALA A 247 -35.20 19.16 34.12
C ALA A 247 -34.34 18.71 35.30
N LYS A 248 -34.96 18.27 36.41
CA LYS A 248 -34.23 17.76 37.58
C LYS A 248 -33.36 16.54 37.24
N LYS A 249 -33.81 15.67 36.32
CA LYS A 249 -33.03 14.52 35.83
C LYS A 249 -31.85 14.97 34.98
N ILE A 250 -32.05 15.92 34.06
CA ILE A 250 -30.98 16.50 33.23
C ILE A 250 -29.89 17.14 34.09
N ASP A 251 -30.28 17.91 35.11
CA ASP A 251 -29.34 18.54 36.03
C ASP A 251 -28.52 17.50 36.81
N PHE A 252 -29.17 16.41 37.28
CA PHE A 252 -28.49 15.30 37.94
C PHE A 252 -27.44 14.63 37.04
N LEU A 253 -27.85 14.23 35.83
CA LEU A 253 -26.97 13.59 34.85
C LEU A 253 -25.76 14.50 34.53
N SER A 254 -26.02 15.80 34.40
CA SER A 254 -24.98 16.78 34.08
C SER A 254 -23.88 16.79 35.13
N TYR A 255 -24.22 16.80 36.42
CA TYR A 255 -23.22 16.85 37.49
C TYR A 255 -22.64 15.47 37.85
N ASN A 256 -23.33 14.36 37.57
CA ASN A 256 -22.79 13.02 37.78
C ASN A 256 -21.80 12.59 36.67
N SER A 257 -21.93 13.17 35.47
CA SER A 257 -21.05 12.92 34.32
C SER A 257 -19.55 13.19 34.58
N VAL A 258 -19.22 13.98 35.61
CA VAL A 258 -17.84 14.28 36.01
C VAL A 258 -17.03 13.03 36.37
N THR A 259 -17.68 12.00 36.95
CA THR A 259 -16.99 10.74 37.31
C THR A 259 -16.47 10.05 36.05
N ILE A 260 -17.31 10.00 35.01
CA ILE A 260 -17.00 9.38 33.72
C ILE A 260 -15.86 10.14 33.05
N THR A 261 -15.98 11.48 32.98
CA THR A 261 -15.00 12.30 32.27
C THR A 261 -13.65 12.35 32.98
N ASN A 262 -13.64 12.37 34.33
CA ASN A 262 -12.43 12.23 35.13
C ASN A 262 -11.74 10.88 34.87
N ALA A 263 -12.51 9.79 34.85
CA ALA A 263 -11.98 8.44 34.60
C ALA A 263 -11.35 8.32 33.20
N LEU A 264 -12.03 8.85 32.17
CA LEU A 264 -11.50 8.87 30.79
C LEU A 264 -10.21 9.67 30.68
N LEU A 265 -10.15 10.85 31.31
CA LEU A 265 -8.93 11.64 31.32
C LEU A 265 -7.81 10.97 32.09
N VAL A 266 -8.11 10.24 33.18
CA VAL A 266 -7.10 9.45 33.91
C VAL A 266 -6.55 8.32 33.05
N LEU A 267 -7.39 7.61 32.29
CA LEU A 267 -6.95 6.56 31.37
C LEU A 267 -6.01 7.09 30.28
N ALA A 268 -6.24 8.33 29.82
CA ALA A 268 -5.48 8.96 28.74
C ALA A 268 -4.21 9.71 29.20
N ALA A 269 -4.30 10.49 30.28
CA ALA A 269 -3.24 11.38 30.73
C ALA A 269 -2.13 10.67 31.52
N PHE A 270 -2.46 9.51 32.10
CA PHE A 270 -1.54 8.70 32.88
C PHE A 270 -1.09 7.51 32.06
N ALA A 271 0.16 7.08 32.22
CA ALA A 271 0.66 5.84 31.65
C ALA A 271 0.05 4.62 32.34
N THR A 272 -1.26 4.45 32.20
CA THR A 272 -2.04 3.38 32.83
C THR A 272 -1.58 2.00 32.40
N HIS A 273 -0.89 1.87 31.26
CA HIS A 273 -0.23 0.63 30.84
C HIS A 273 0.93 0.21 31.76
N LYS A 274 1.54 1.14 32.50
CA LYS A 274 2.59 0.85 33.50
C LYS A 274 2.03 0.65 34.91
N LEU A 275 0.73 0.91 35.12
CA LEU A 275 0.06 0.61 36.39
C LEU A 275 -0.40 -0.86 36.40
N PRO A 276 -0.50 -1.49 37.59
CA PRO A 276 -1.12 -2.81 37.73
C PRO A 276 -2.48 -2.89 37.03
N LYS A 277 -2.78 -4.01 36.38
CA LYS A 277 -4.04 -4.23 35.62
C LYS A 277 -5.29 -3.87 36.43
N TRP A 278 -5.26 -4.08 37.75
CA TRP A 278 -6.39 -3.78 38.63
C TRP A 278 -6.76 -2.28 38.64
N HIS A 279 -5.81 -1.36 38.41
CA HIS A 279 -6.13 0.07 38.29
C HIS A 279 -7.02 0.39 37.08
N LYS A 280 -6.72 -0.21 35.92
CA LYS A 280 -7.56 -0.04 34.73
C LYS A 280 -8.96 -0.60 34.98
N MET A 281 -9.04 -1.80 35.56
CA MET A 281 -10.32 -2.44 35.90
C MET A 281 -11.15 -1.59 36.86
N LEU A 282 -10.51 -1.05 37.91
CA LEU A 282 -11.18 -0.18 38.88
C LEU A 282 -11.62 1.16 38.27
N THR A 283 -10.83 1.72 37.35
CA THR A 283 -11.21 2.94 36.61
C THR A 283 -12.43 2.69 35.70
N TYR A 284 -12.47 1.56 35.00
CA TYR A 284 -13.65 1.15 34.23
C TYR A 284 -14.86 0.84 35.12
N PHE A 285 -14.64 0.28 36.30
CA PHE A 285 -15.71 0.08 37.29
C PHE A 285 -16.36 1.41 37.69
N PHE A 286 -15.58 2.48 37.93
CA PHE A 286 -16.16 3.81 38.21
C PHE A 286 -17.01 4.36 37.06
N ILE A 287 -16.59 4.14 35.81
CA ILE A 287 -17.37 4.52 34.62
C ILE A 287 -18.69 3.74 34.57
N PHE A 288 -18.60 2.41 34.72
CA PHE A 288 -19.76 1.53 34.71
C PHE A 288 -20.75 1.87 35.84
N ALA A 289 -20.24 2.08 37.05
CA ALA A 289 -21.04 2.46 38.21
C ALA A 289 -21.73 3.82 38.00
N ALA A 290 -21.04 4.80 37.41
CA ALA A 290 -21.62 6.12 37.12
C ALA A 290 -22.78 6.01 36.13
N ILE A 291 -22.58 5.31 35.01
CA ILE A 291 -23.61 5.08 33.99
C ILE A 291 -24.80 4.32 34.58
N THR A 292 -24.54 3.31 35.42
CA THR A 292 -25.60 2.53 36.08
C THR A 292 -26.44 3.40 37.01
N ILE A 293 -25.80 4.25 37.83
CA ILE A 293 -26.49 5.19 38.71
C ILE A 293 -27.28 6.23 37.91
N ASP A 294 -26.74 6.71 36.79
CA ASP A 294 -27.45 7.63 35.89
C ASP A 294 -28.74 7.01 35.34
N ILE A 295 -28.67 5.76 34.86
CA ILE A 295 -29.85 5.04 34.36
C ILE A 295 -30.88 4.85 35.47
N LEU A 296 -30.45 4.41 36.66
CA LEU A 296 -31.34 4.15 37.79
C LEU A 296 -32.00 5.43 38.30
N ALA A 297 -31.25 6.54 38.39
CA ALA A 297 -31.79 7.84 38.79
C ALA A 297 -32.77 8.43 37.75
N VAL A 298 -32.61 8.11 36.47
CA VAL A 298 -33.56 8.51 35.41
C VAL A 298 -34.84 7.67 35.49
N MET A 299 -34.74 6.38 35.79
CA MET A 299 -35.90 5.48 35.95
C MET A 299 -36.68 5.80 37.23
N ASP A 300 -35.98 5.95 38.35
CA ASP A 300 -36.54 6.23 39.67
C ASP A 300 -35.76 7.37 40.32
N TYR A 301 -36.33 8.58 40.26
CA TYR A 301 -35.69 9.76 40.82
C TYR A 301 -35.96 9.81 42.34
N GLN A 302 -35.01 9.28 43.12
CA GLN A 302 -35.08 9.19 44.58
C GLN A 302 -33.78 9.65 45.25
N TRP A 303 -33.91 10.14 46.48
CA TRP A 303 -32.79 10.68 47.26
C TRP A 303 -31.59 9.74 47.39
N TYR A 304 -31.80 8.42 47.43
CA TYR A 304 -30.73 7.44 47.63
C TYR A 304 -29.87 7.26 46.37
N TRP A 305 -30.43 7.27 45.16
CA TRP A 305 -29.64 7.29 43.91
C TRP A 305 -28.84 8.58 43.78
N LEU A 306 -29.46 9.72 44.10
CA LEU A 306 -28.82 11.04 44.07
C LEU A 306 -27.62 11.10 45.02
N LYS A 307 -27.79 10.59 46.24
CA LYS A 307 -26.75 10.51 47.27
C LYS A 307 -25.64 9.52 46.88
N THR A 308 -26.01 8.39 46.26
CA THR A 308 -25.05 7.36 45.81
C THR A 308 -24.16 7.89 44.67
N GLY A 309 -24.72 8.65 43.73
CA GLY A 309 -23.93 9.35 42.71
C GLY A 309 -22.92 10.32 43.33
N LEU A 310 -23.33 11.07 44.36
CA LEU A 310 -22.43 11.98 45.07
C LEU A 310 -21.29 11.23 45.80
N TYR A 311 -21.58 10.09 46.44
CA TYR A 311 -20.55 9.23 47.01
C TYR A 311 -19.59 8.73 45.94
N LEU A 312 -20.09 8.30 44.78
CA LEU A 312 -19.26 7.82 43.68
C LEU A 312 -18.29 8.91 43.20
N ILE A 313 -18.74 10.16 43.06
CA ILE A 313 -17.89 11.30 42.72
C ILE A 313 -16.77 11.48 43.74
N VAL A 314 -17.09 11.44 45.03
CA VAL A 314 -16.12 11.66 46.11
C VAL A 314 -15.08 10.54 46.14
N PHE A 315 -15.52 9.27 46.15
CA PHE A 315 -14.62 8.12 46.19
C PHE A 315 -13.76 8.00 44.94
N SER A 316 -14.33 8.24 43.75
CA SER A 316 -13.55 8.22 42.50
C SER A 316 -12.51 9.34 42.46
N SER A 317 -12.85 10.54 42.94
CA SER A 317 -11.91 11.67 43.02
C SER A 317 -10.75 11.41 43.97
N PHE A 318 -11.01 10.83 45.16
CA PHE A 318 -9.94 10.40 46.07
C PHE A 318 -9.05 9.34 45.42
N TYR A 319 -9.66 8.35 44.76
CA TYR A 319 -8.91 7.33 44.04
C TYR A 319 -8.02 7.91 42.93
N PHE A 320 -8.54 8.82 42.10
CA PHE A 320 -7.73 9.43 41.04
C PHE A 320 -6.60 10.30 41.60
N LEU A 321 -6.81 10.96 42.73
CA LEU A 321 -5.76 11.70 43.43
C LEU A 321 -4.65 10.76 43.95
N THR A 322 -5.00 9.61 44.53
CA THR A 322 -3.99 8.64 44.97
C THR A 322 -3.22 8.04 43.79
N VAL A 323 -3.89 7.75 42.67
CA VAL A 323 -3.22 7.31 41.43
C VAL A 323 -2.23 8.37 40.91
N TYR A 324 -2.59 9.65 40.99
CA TYR A 324 -1.67 10.72 40.61
C TYR A 324 -0.47 10.83 41.52
N ILE A 325 -0.69 10.84 42.84
CA ILE A 325 0.40 10.87 43.83
C ILE A 325 1.32 9.66 43.65
N TYR A 326 0.76 8.46 43.47
CA TYR A 326 1.53 7.24 43.20
C TYR A 326 2.38 7.38 41.93
N SER A 327 1.80 7.91 40.85
CA SER A 327 2.50 8.12 39.58
C SER A 327 3.67 9.09 39.73
N LEU A 328 3.53 10.15 40.53
CA LEU A 328 4.63 11.07 40.87
C LEU A 328 5.74 10.38 41.68
N ILE A 329 5.37 9.64 42.73
CA ILE A 329 6.33 8.95 43.60
C ILE A 329 7.14 7.92 42.79
N LYS A 330 6.47 7.19 41.88
CA LYS A 330 7.10 6.18 41.02
C LYS A 330 7.71 6.74 39.73
N LYS A 331 7.70 8.07 39.53
CA LYS A 331 8.20 8.74 38.32
C LYS A 331 7.66 8.13 37.01
N LEU A 332 6.39 7.74 37.02
CA LEU A 332 5.73 7.21 35.82
C LEU A 332 5.54 8.33 34.79
N PRO A 333 5.65 8.04 33.48
CA PRO A 333 5.41 9.03 32.44
C PRO A 333 3.95 9.48 32.54
N THR A 334 3.77 10.75 32.90
CA THR A 334 2.47 11.40 33.08
C THR A 334 2.49 12.68 32.28
N HIS A 335 1.39 12.98 31.57
CA HIS A 335 1.28 14.22 30.82
C HIS A 335 0.97 15.38 31.77
N GLN A 336 2.01 15.89 32.43
CA GLN A 336 1.91 16.87 33.54
C GLN A 336 1.14 18.15 33.16
N TYR A 337 1.27 18.60 31.91
CA TYR A 337 0.59 19.79 31.39
C TYR A 337 -0.95 19.68 31.40
N TYR A 338 -1.49 18.46 31.42
CA TYR A 338 -2.93 18.20 31.53
C TYR A 338 -3.32 17.76 32.94
N ALA A 339 -2.46 16.97 33.59
CA ALA A 339 -2.74 16.42 34.92
C ALA A 339 -2.79 17.50 36.02
N ILE A 340 -1.93 18.52 35.96
CA ILE A 340 -1.89 19.58 36.99
C ILE A 340 -3.18 20.42 36.98
N PRO A 341 -3.62 21.05 35.86
CA PRO A 341 -4.90 21.75 35.82
C PRO A 341 -6.09 20.86 36.22
N PHE A 342 -6.08 19.60 35.74
CA PHE A 342 -7.12 18.63 36.05
C PHE A 342 -7.31 18.45 37.56
N ILE A 343 -6.23 18.33 38.33
CA ILE A 343 -6.28 18.16 39.78
C ILE A 343 -6.86 19.37 40.47
N PHE A 344 -6.48 20.59 40.07
CA PHE A 344 -7.02 21.81 40.66
C PHE A 344 -8.55 21.82 40.61
N GLY A 345 -9.11 21.55 39.44
CA GLY A 345 -10.56 21.55 39.33
C GLY A 345 -11.25 20.27 39.84
N MET A 346 -10.56 19.12 39.88
CA MET A 346 -11.09 17.94 40.57
C MET A 346 -11.19 18.19 42.08
N ILE A 347 -10.17 18.80 42.70
CA ILE A 347 -10.20 19.18 44.12
C ILE A 347 -11.28 20.23 44.36
N SER A 348 -11.38 21.25 43.49
CA SER A 348 -12.45 22.26 43.55
C SER A 348 -13.83 21.60 43.66
N TYR A 349 -14.15 20.65 42.77
CA TYR A 349 -15.43 19.97 42.76
C TYR A 349 -15.60 19.02 43.96
N LEU A 350 -14.55 18.30 44.35
CA LEU A 350 -14.54 17.42 45.52
C LEU A 350 -14.93 18.19 46.81
N LEU A 351 -14.43 19.42 47.00
CA LEU A 351 -14.78 20.25 48.15
C LEU A 351 -16.27 20.64 48.17
N ILE A 352 -16.89 20.82 47.00
CA ILE A 352 -18.34 21.11 46.94
C ILE A 352 -19.14 19.87 47.30
N CYS A 353 -18.77 18.71 46.76
CA CYS A 353 -19.48 17.46 47.02
C CYS A 353 -19.41 17.02 48.49
N THR A 354 -18.27 17.22 49.16
CA THR A 354 -18.13 16.89 50.58
C THR A 354 -18.95 17.82 51.48
N ARG A 355 -19.15 19.08 51.09
CA ARG A 355 -20.08 20.00 51.77
C ARG A 355 -21.53 19.52 51.64
N LEU A 356 -21.95 19.09 50.45
CA LEU A 356 -23.29 18.58 50.19
C LEU A 356 -23.62 17.29 50.95
N LEU A 357 -22.61 16.46 51.24
CA LEU A 357 -22.74 15.28 52.10
C LEU A 357 -22.80 15.62 53.60
N GLY A 358 -22.56 16.88 53.99
CA GLY A 358 -22.46 17.29 55.39
C GLY A 358 -21.18 16.83 56.08
N TRP A 359 -20.13 16.48 55.33
CA TRP A 359 -18.87 15.98 55.90
C TRP A 359 -17.88 17.09 56.27
N LEU A 360 -17.94 18.22 55.58
CA LEU A 360 -17.05 19.35 55.79
C LEU A 360 -17.87 20.61 56.06
N GLU A 361 -17.70 21.18 57.24
CA GLU A 361 -18.46 22.32 57.71
C GLU A 361 -17.61 23.59 57.87
N TYR A 362 -17.00 24.00 56.77
CA TYR A 362 -16.09 25.15 56.75
C TYR A 362 -16.64 26.30 55.91
N LYS A 363 -16.84 27.48 56.52
CA LYS A 363 -17.51 28.63 55.88
C LYS A 363 -16.87 29.11 54.57
N PRO A 364 -15.54 29.28 54.44
CA PRO A 364 -14.94 29.76 53.19
C PRO A 364 -14.67 28.63 52.18
N LEU A 365 -15.17 27.42 52.39
CA LEU A 365 -15.00 26.28 51.49
C LEU A 365 -15.50 26.55 50.08
N PHE A 366 -16.64 27.24 49.94
CA PHE A 366 -17.17 27.63 48.62
C PHE A 366 -16.22 28.60 47.90
N ARG A 367 -15.71 29.61 48.60
CA ARG A 367 -14.73 30.56 48.04
C ARG A 367 -13.44 29.87 47.63
N LEU A 368 -12.96 28.93 48.44
CA LEU A 368 -11.78 28.11 48.13
C LEU A 368 -12.01 27.25 46.88
N SER A 369 -13.18 26.62 46.77
CA SER A 369 -13.56 25.84 45.59
C SER A 369 -13.59 26.70 44.32
N SER A 370 -14.23 27.88 44.38
CA SER A 370 -14.25 28.83 43.25
C SER A 370 -12.86 29.32 42.86
N LEU A 371 -11.98 29.59 43.84
CA LEU A 371 -10.60 29.98 43.57
C LEU A 371 -9.82 28.87 42.84
N LEU A 372 -9.95 27.62 43.27
CA LEU A 372 -9.30 26.46 42.63
C LEU A 372 -9.82 26.24 41.21
N PHE A 373 -11.12 26.45 40.98
CA PHE A 373 -11.74 26.39 39.66
C PHE A 373 -11.19 27.45 38.71
N ILE A 374 -11.04 28.69 39.17
CA ILE A 374 -10.44 29.77 38.37
C ILE A 374 -8.95 29.46 38.11
N THR A 375 -8.23 29.00 39.12
CA THR A 375 -6.79 28.68 39.05
C THR A 375 -6.50 27.60 38.00
N GLU A 376 -7.35 26.57 37.89
CA GLU A 376 -7.23 25.56 36.83
C GLU A 376 -7.11 26.19 35.44
N ASN A 377 -7.94 27.20 35.13
CA ASN A 377 -7.97 27.83 33.81
C ASN A 377 -6.66 28.58 33.53
N PHE A 378 -6.15 29.33 34.49
CA PHE A 378 -4.88 30.03 34.36
C PHE A 378 -3.71 29.08 34.21
N VAL A 379 -3.68 27.99 35.00
CA VAL A 379 -2.62 26.97 34.90
C VAL A 379 -2.68 26.25 33.55
N PHE A 380 -3.87 25.97 33.03
CA PHE A 380 -4.03 25.41 31.68
C PHE A 380 -3.50 26.36 30.60
N VAL A 381 -3.91 27.64 30.62
CA VAL A 381 -3.43 28.66 29.67
C VAL A 381 -1.91 28.81 29.72
N PHE A 382 -1.32 28.79 30.93
CA PHE A 382 0.13 28.82 31.11
C PHE A 382 0.83 27.63 30.45
N PHE A 383 0.28 26.42 30.57
CA PHE A 383 0.84 25.23 29.93
C PHE A 383 0.54 25.10 28.44
N LEU A 384 -0.36 25.91 27.89
CA LEU A 384 -0.77 25.83 26.49
C LEU A 384 0.42 26.01 25.53
N GLY A 385 1.34 26.92 25.83
CA GLY A 385 2.55 27.12 25.03
C GLY A 385 3.48 25.90 25.03
N GLN A 386 3.57 25.17 26.15
CA GLN A 386 4.37 23.94 26.24
C GLN A 386 3.71 22.79 25.48
N ILE A 387 2.39 22.68 25.57
CA ILE A 387 1.60 21.71 24.79
C ILE A 387 1.82 21.94 23.29
N PHE A 388 1.76 23.20 22.86
CA PHE A 388 1.99 23.57 21.46
C PHE A 388 3.38 23.19 20.98
N ARG A 389 4.42 23.55 21.75
CA ARG A 389 5.81 23.18 21.45
C ARG A 389 6.01 21.67 21.39
N SER A 390 5.36 20.91 22.28
CA SER A 390 5.41 19.45 22.26
C SER A 390 4.74 18.86 21.01
N ALA A 391 3.61 19.42 20.58
CA ALA A 391 2.92 18.97 19.37
C ALA A 391 3.79 19.22 18.12
N GLU A 392 4.38 20.40 18.00
CA GLU A 392 5.24 20.76 16.87
C GLU A 392 6.50 19.89 16.81
N ARG A 393 7.15 19.63 17.97
CA ARG A 393 8.31 18.73 18.03
C ARG A 393 7.98 17.32 17.55
N ASN A 394 6.84 16.77 17.97
CA ASN A 394 6.42 15.43 17.53
C ASN A 394 6.14 15.39 16.03
N LYS A 395 5.58 16.47 15.47
CA LYS A 395 5.35 16.59 14.02
C LYS A 395 6.69 16.61 13.25
N ILE A 396 7.63 17.45 13.67
CA ILE A 396 8.96 17.54 13.04
C ILE A 396 9.69 16.19 13.10
N LEU A 397 9.66 15.50 14.24
CA LEU A 397 10.27 14.18 14.39
C LEU A 397 9.63 13.14 13.45
N ALA A 398 8.31 13.16 13.31
CA ALA A 398 7.60 12.26 12.41
C ALA A 398 7.95 12.54 10.93
N GLU A 399 8.06 13.81 10.55
CA GLU A 399 8.49 14.21 9.19
C GLU A 399 9.93 13.79 8.91
N GLN A 400 10.86 13.97 9.87
CA GLN A 400 12.24 13.51 9.76
C GLN A 400 12.33 11.98 9.62
N GLN A 401 11.55 11.25 10.41
CA GLN A 401 11.52 9.78 10.34
C GLN A 401 10.96 9.30 9.00
N LEU A 402 9.95 9.99 8.45
CA LEU A 402 9.43 9.68 7.13
C LEU A 402 10.49 9.95 6.04
N GLY A 403 11.19 11.08 6.09
CA GLY A 403 12.27 11.41 5.15
C GLY A 403 13.38 10.36 5.16
N PHE A 404 13.84 9.96 6.34
CA PHE A 404 14.85 8.91 6.51
C PHE A 404 14.39 7.55 5.94
N ASN A 405 13.14 7.15 6.21
CA ASN A 405 12.59 5.90 5.69
C ASN A 405 12.48 5.90 4.15
N LEU A 406 12.16 7.05 3.53
CA LEU A 406 12.13 7.19 2.07
C LEU A 406 13.52 7.06 1.46
N GLU A 407 14.53 7.69 2.07
CA GLU A 407 15.92 7.59 1.62
C GLU A 407 16.45 6.16 1.74
N GLN A 408 16.18 5.46 2.85
CA GLN A 408 16.54 4.06 3.02
C GLN A 408 15.91 3.17 1.95
N ASN A 409 14.62 3.35 1.67
CA ASN A 409 13.94 2.57 0.64
C ASN A 409 14.48 2.86 -0.77
N ALA A 410 14.83 4.12 -1.07
CA ALA A 410 15.47 4.47 -2.33
C ALA A 410 16.83 3.78 -2.48
N ARG A 411 17.65 3.79 -1.43
CA ARG A 411 18.96 3.13 -1.42
C ARG A 411 18.86 1.61 -1.52
N LEU A 412 17.86 0.99 -0.89
CA LEU A 412 17.60 -0.44 -1.05
C LEU A 412 17.25 -0.79 -2.50
N LYS A 413 16.35 -0.03 -3.13
CA LYS A 413 16.02 -0.22 -4.55
C LYS A 413 17.23 -0.03 -5.47
N GLU A 414 18.07 0.95 -5.19
CA GLU A 414 19.32 1.18 -5.94
C GLU A 414 20.26 -0.03 -5.81
N LEU A 415 20.45 -0.56 -4.59
CA LEU A 415 21.25 -1.75 -4.35
C LEU A 415 20.70 -2.98 -5.08
N ASP A 416 19.39 -3.19 -5.09
CA ASP A 416 18.75 -4.29 -5.82
C ASP A 416 18.97 -4.19 -7.34
N SER A 417 18.86 -2.98 -7.89
CA SER A 417 19.14 -2.71 -9.31
C SER A 417 20.60 -2.94 -9.66
N LEU A 418 21.53 -2.47 -8.82
CA LEU A 418 22.97 -2.69 -9.00
C LEU A 418 23.32 -4.17 -8.92
N LYS A 419 22.76 -4.91 -7.95
CA LYS A 419 22.93 -6.35 -7.82
C LYS A 419 22.47 -7.09 -9.08
N THR A 420 21.29 -6.74 -9.60
CA THR A 420 20.74 -7.36 -10.82
C THR A 420 21.61 -7.10 -12.04
N THR A 421 22.06 -5.85 -12.21
CA THR A 421 22.95 -5.45 -13.31
C THR A 421 24.30 -6.17 -13.22
N PHE A 422 24.85 -6.28 -12.01
CA PHE A 422 26.11 -7.00 -11.75
C PHE A 422 26.03 -8.47 -12.19
N PHE A 423 24.97 -9.19 -11.81
CA PHE A 423 24.81 -10.59 -12.23
C PHE A 423 24.57 -10.74 -13.74
N ALA A 424 23.84 -9.80 -14.35
CA ALA A 424 23.66 -9.78 -15.80
C ALA A 424 25.00 -9.58 -16.54
N ASN A 425 25.88 -8.72 -16.04
CA ASN A 425 27.19 -8.46 -16.63
C ASN A 425 28.15 -9.64 -16.43
N ILE A 426 28.21 -10.22 -15.22
CA ILE A 426 29.01 -11.42 -14.95
C ILE A 426 28.57 -12.58 -15.84
N SER A 427 27.27 -12.73 -16.07
CA SER A 427 26.75 -13.71 -17.02
C SER A 427 27.42 -13.62 -18.38
N HIS A 428 27.57 -12.39 -18.87
CA HIS A 428 28.10 -12.12 -20.19
C HIS A 428 29.60 -12.45 -20.22
N GLU A 429 30.35 -11.90 -19.26
CA GLU A 429 31.80 -12.10 -19.13
C GLU A 429 32.18 -13.57 -18.98
N LEU A 430 31.31 -14.42 -18.42
CA LEU A 430 31.58 -15.85 -18.29
C LEU A 430 31.16 -16.68 -19.52
N ARG A 431 30.17 -16.26 -20.33
CA ARG A 431 29.74 -17.02 -21.52
C ARG A 431 30.69 -16.87 -22.70
N THR A 432 31.32 -15.71 -22.86
CA THR A 432 32.33 -15.46 -23.90
C THR A 432 33.51 -16.44 -23.83
N PRO A 433 34.26 -16.57 -22.71
CA PRO A 433 35.36 -17.52 -22.62
C PRO A 433 34.88 -18.97 -22.76
N LEU A 434 33.66 -19.30 -22.32
CA LEU A 434 33.10 -20.64 -22.54
C LEU A 434 32.84 -20.94 -24.01
N THR A 435 32.41 -19.96 -24.80
CA THR A 435 32.26 -20.11 -26.26
C THR A 435 33.60 -20.43 -26.91
N LEU A 436 34.63 -19.68 -26.52
CA LEU A 436 36.01 -19.83 -27.00
C LEU A 436 36.72 -21.11 -26.52
N ILE A 437 36.20 -21.79 -25.51
CA ILE A 437 36.69 -23.09 -25.07
C ILE A 437 35.89 -24.23 -25.72
N LEU A 438 34.57 -24.13 -25.71
CA LEU A 438 33.68 -25.22 -26.12
C LEU A 438 33.77 -25.47 -27.63
N GLY A 439 33.79 -24.40 -28.44
CA GLY A 439 33.90 -24.48 -29.89
C GLY A 439 35.18 -25.20 -30.35
N PRO A 440 36.38 -24.72 -29.96
CA PRO A 440 37.64 -25.38 -30.31
C PRO A 440 37.77 -26.81 -29.78
N ILE A 441 37.28 -27.13 -28.58
CA ILE A 441 37.27 -28.52 -28.07
C ILE A 441 36.49 -29.45 -29.00
N GLN A 442 35.37 -29.00 -29.56
CA GLN A 442 34.58 -29.81 -30.48
C GLN A 442 35.30 -30.04 -31.81
N GLU A 443 35.93 -29.00 -32.36
CA GLU A 443 36.76 -29.15 -33.56
C GLU A 443 37.92 -30.12 -33.35
N LEU A 444 38.60 -29.99 -32.21
CA LEU A 444 39.67 -30.91 -31.83
C LEU A 444 39.15 -32.34 -31.67
N LYS A 445 37.93 -32.53 -31.16
CA LYS A 445 37.33 -33.86 -31.00
C LYS A 445 37.02 -34.51 -32.35
N GLN A 446 36.60 -33.73 -33.34
CA GLN A 446 36.42 -34.22 -34.71
C GLN A 446 37.77 -34.55 -35.36
N LYS A 447 38.80 -33.74 -35.14
CA LYS A 447 40.15 -33.94 -35.71
C LYS A 447 40.94 -35.07 -35.03
N TYR A 448 40.74 -35.26 -33.72
CA TYR A 448 41.43 -36.24 -32.88
C TYR A 448 40.41 -37.08 -32.08
N PRO A 449 39.62 -37.96 -32.75
CA PRO A 449 38.52 -38.68 -32.13
C PRO A 449 38.95 -39.69 -31.04
N PHE A 450 40.22 -40.10 -31.02
CA PHE A 450 40.78 -41.03 -30.05
C PHE A 450 41.45 -40.36 -28.84
N GLU A 451 41.49 -39.03 -28.78
CA GLU A 451 42.11 -38.30 -27.66
C GLU A 451 41.17 -38.26 -26.45
N ASN A 452 41.53 -38.98 -25.40
CA ASN A 452 40.69 -39.16 -24.20
C ASN A 452 40.57 -37.89 -23.35
N LEU A 453 41.47 -36.91 -23.49
CA LEU A 453 41.40 -35.64 -22.76
C LEU A 453 40.28 -34.72 -23.29
N LEU A 454 39.93 -34.79 -24.58
CA LEU A 454 38.93 -33.91 -25.18
C LEU A 454 37.52 -34.11 -24.63
N PRO A 455 36.99 -35.35 -24.46
CA PRO A 455 35.74 -35.59 -23.75
C PRO A 455 35.75 -35.06 -22.31
N LEU A 456 36.88 -35.13 -21.60
CA LEU A 456 37.01 -34.63 -20.24
C LEU A 456 36.94 -33.10 -20.18
N MET A 457 37.66 -32.41 -21.07
CA MET A 457 37.61 -30.95 -21.17
C MET A 457 36.19 -30.49 -21.53
N GLN A 458 35.57 -31.12 -22.54
CA GLN A 458 34.19 -30.82 -22.96
C GLN A 458 33.22 -30.94 -21.79
N ARG A 459 33.31 -32.03 -21.01
CA ARG A 459 32.43 -32.27 -19.85
C ARG A 459 32.59 -31.18 -18.77
N ASN A 460 33.82 -30.73 -18.50
CA ASN A 460 34.06 -29.69 -17.49
C ASN A 460 33.58 -28.31 -17.96
N THR A 461 33.82 -27.96 -19.22
CA THR A 461 33.31 -26.72 -19.82
C THR A 461 31.78 -26.68 -19.80
N GLN A 462 31.13 -27.80 -20.13
CA GLN A 462 29.67 -27.91 -20.06
C GLN A 462 29.16 -27.81 -18.62
N ARG A 463 29.85 -28.42 -17.65
CA ARG A 463 29.51 -28.32 -16.22
C ARG A 463 29.58 -26.86 -15.74
N LEU A 464 30.60 -26.11 -16.16
CA LEU A 464 30.76 -24.71 -15.82
C LEU A 464 29.64 -23.85 -16.43
N LEU A 465 29.26 -24.12 -17.69
CA LEU A 465 28.13 -23.46 -18.33
C LEU A 465 26.81 -23.68 -17.58
N THR A 466 26.52 -24.93 -17.20
CA THR A 466 25.33 -25.27 -16.41
C THR A 466 25.31 -24.52 -15.08
N LEU A 467 26.45 -24.44 -14.41
CA LEU A 467 26.63 -23.72 -13.14
C LEU A 467 26.29 -22.23 -13.27
N ILE A 468 26.84 -21.59 -14.30
CA ILE A 468 26.60 -20.17 -14.57
C ILE A 468 25.11 -19.95 -14.85
N ASN A 469 24.50 -20.77 -15.71
CA ASN A 469 23.08 -20.65 -16.00
C ASN A 469 22.19 -20.83 -14.75
N GLN A 470 22.50 -21.80 -13.89
CA GLN A 470 21.77 -21.98 -12.62
C GLN A 470 21.90 -20.78 -11.68
N LEU A 471 23.11 -20.20 -11.56
CA LEU A 471 23.33 -19.00 -10.74
C LEU A 471 22.50 -17.81 -11.25
N LEU A 472 22.38 -17.68 -12.57
CA LEU A 472 21.64 -16.59 -13.21
C LEU A 472 20.14 -16.77 -13.11
N ASP A 473 19.64 -18.00 -13.24
CA ASP A 473 18.24 -18.31 -13.02
C ASP A 473 17.85 -17.91 -11.59
N ILE A 474 18.69 -18.21 -10.59
CA ILE A 474 18.49 -17.75 -9.20
C ILE A 474 18.52 -16.23 -9.09
N SER A 475 19.48 -15.54 -9.72
CA SER A 475 19.52 -14.07 -9.67
C SER A 475 18.28 -13.42 -10.29
N LYS A 476 17.74 -13.98 -11.38
CA LYS A 476 16.50 -13.49 -12.01
C LYS A 476 15.28 -13.74 -11.13
N LEU A 477 15.26 -14.87 -10.42
CA LEU A 477 14.22 -15.22 -9.46
C LEU A 477 14.18 -14.21 -8.31
N GLU A 478 15.32 -13.90 -7.69
CA GLU A 478 15.40 -12.92 -6.60
C GLU A 478 14.97 -11.51 -7.01
N ALA A 479 15.28 -11.11 -8.24
CA ALA A 479 14.88 -9.83 -8.79
C ALA A 479 13.39 -9.77 -9.19
N GLY A 480 12.64 -10.87 -9.06
CA GLY A 480 11.26 -10.97 -9.52
C GLY A 480 11.11 -10.87 -11.05
N GLN A 481 12.20 -11.04 -11.80
CA GLN A 481 12.25 -10.88 -13.25
C GLN A 481 12.01 -12.20 -14.01
N MET A 482 11.87 -13.33 -13.31
CA MET A 482 11.54 -14.60 -13.94
C MET A 482 10.04 -14.64 -14.28
N LYS A 483 9.73 -14.42 -15.55
CA LYS A 483 8.37 -14.55 -16.07
C LYS A 483 7.99 -16.02 -16.24
N VAL A 484 6.71 -16.30 -15.99
CA VAL A 484 6.12 -17.63 -16.16
C VAL A 484 5.35 -17.63 -17.47
N GLU A 485 5.63 -18.59 -18.34
CA GLU A 485 4.97 -18.72 -19.64
C GLU A 485 4.15 -20.01 -19.64
N VAL A 486 2.85 -19.87 -19.44
CA VAL A 486 1.96 -21.01 -19.24
C VAL A 486 1.17 -21.28 -20.51
N SER A 487 1.25 -22.52 -21.01
CA SER A 487 0.49 -22.97 -22.17
C SER A 487 -0.23 -24.28 -21.89
N ARG A 488 -1.33 -24.54 -22.61
CA ARG A 488 -2.09 -25.78 -22.49
C ARG A 488 -1.34 -26.91 -23.18
N GLN A 489 -0.90 -27.91 -22.43
CA GLN A 489 -0.08 -29.02 -22.95
C GLN A 489 -0.55 -30.38 -22.44
N ASN A 490 -0.22 -31.44 -23.18
CA ASN A 490 -0.35 -32.82 -22.71
C ASN A 490 0.87 -33.18 -21.84
N ILE A 491 0.73 -32.97 -20.53
CA ILE A 491 1.74 -33.20 -19.51
C ILE A 491 2.12 -34.69 -19.43
N GLY A 492 1.15 -35.60 -19.63
CA GLY A 492 1.38 -37.05 -19.60
C GLY A 492 2.36 -37.50 -20.68
N LYS A 493 2.10 -37.12 -21.94
CA LYS A 493 2.99 -37.38 -23.08
C LYS A 493 4.37 -36.74 -22.86
N TYR A 494 4.40 -35.47 -22.43
CA TYR A 494 5.67 -34.76 -22.23
C TYR A 494 6.53 -35.36 -21.12
N PHE A 495 5.94 -35.72 -19.97
CA PHE A 495 6.65 -36.38 -18.88
C PHE A 495 7.25 -37.72 -19.29
N ARG A 496 6.54 -38.51 -20.12
CA ARG A 496 7.07 -39.76 -20.67
C ARG A 496 8.27 -39.50 -21.59
N THR A 497 8.16 -38.52 -22.49
CA THR A 497 9.29 -38.13 -23.36
C THR A 497 10.50 -37.72 -22.54
N LEU A 498 10.30 -36.87 -21.52
CA LEU A 498 11.38 -36.38 -20.67
C LEU A 498 12.03 -37.50 -19.85
N THR A 499 11.24 -38.40 -19.28
CA THR A 499 11.80 -39.53 -18.51
C THR A 499 12.52 -40.53 -19.41
N SER A 500 12.05 -40.76 -20.64
CA SER A 500 12.68 -41.70 -21.58
C SER A 500 14.14 -41.36 -21.93
N SER A 501 14.53 -40.09 -21.88
CA SER A 501 15.93 -39.69 -22.13
C SER A 501 16.90 -40.18 -21.05
N PHE A 502 16.39 -40.62 -19.89
CA PHE A 502 17.21 -41.16 -18.79
C PHE A 502 17.35 -42.69 -18.84
N THR A 503 16.63 -43.39 -19.71
CA THR A 503 16.71 -44.85 -19.83
C THR A 503 18.12 -45.32 -20.19
N SER A 504 18.76 -44.69 -21.18
CA SER A 504 20.14 -45.03 -21.56
C SER A 504 21.15 -44.75 -20.45
N LEU A 505 20.91 -43.72 -19.62
CA LEU A 505 21.74 -43.43 -18.45
C LEU A 505 21.59 -44.54 -17.40
N ALA A 506 20.36 -44.95 -17.11
CA ALA A 506 20.04 -46.03 -16.18
C ALA A 506 20.72 -47.35 -16.59
N GLU A 507 20.64 -47.71 -17.88
CA GLU A 507 21.32 -48.88 -18.44
C GLU A 507 22.84 -48.81 -18.26
N SER A 508 23.44 -47.66 -18.60
CA SER A 508 24.89 -47.45 -18.46
C SER A 508 25.39 -47.55 -17.01
N GLN A 509 24.54 -47.17 -16.05
CA GLN A 509 24.84 -47.23 -14.62
C GLN A 509 24.36 -48.52 -13.96
N LYS A 510 23.69 -49.42 -14.70
CA LYS A 510 23.04 -50.64 -14.17
C LYS A 510 22.03 -50.35 -13.06
N ILE A 511 21.21 -49.32 -13.21
CA ILE A 511 20.14 -48.94 -12.28
C ILE A 511 18.80 -49.28 -12.92
N ALA A 512 17.88 -49.89 -12.18
CA ALA A 512 16.52 -50.15 -12.65
C ALA A 512 15.74 -48.82 -12.69
N PHE A 513 15.27 -48.42 -13.88
CA PHE A 513 14.48 -47.19 -14.04
C PHE A 513 13.05 -47.51 -14.44
N GLU A 514 12.09 -47.13 -13.60
CA GLU A 514 10.67 -47.34 -13.83
C GLU A 514 9.94 -46.01 -14.02
N THR A 515 9.12 -45.93 -15.06
CA THR A 515 8.28 -44.77 -15.33
C THR A 515 6.81 -45.18 -15.28
N SER A 516 6.00 -44.42 -14.52
CA SER A 516 4.57 -44.69 -14.40
C SER A 516 3.75 -43.43 -14.64
N VAL A 517 2.92 -43.49 -15.67
CA VAL A 517 1.98 -42.43 -16.04
C VAL A 517 0.60 -43.06 -16.11
N GLY A 518 -0.31 -42.68 -15.21
CA GLY A 518 -1.63 -43.31 -15.10
C GLY A 518 -2.53 -43.16 -16.33
N LYS A 519 -2.35 -42.08 -17.13
CA LYS A 519 -3.01 -41.86 -18.44
C LYS A 519 -2.09 -41.08 -19.38
N GLU A 520 -2.10 -41.40 -20.67
CA GLU A 520 -1.25 -40.71 -21.66
C GLU A 520 -1.71 -39.30 -22.03
N GLU A 521 -2.99 -38.99 -21.82
CA GLU A 521 -3.58 -37.68 -22.10
C GLU A 521 -3.93 -36.95 -20.81
N ILE A 522 -2.95 -36.21 -20.27
CA ILE A 522 -3.15 -35.34 -19.10
C ILE A 522 -2.97 -33.91 -19.58
N TRP A 523 -4.08 -33.23 -19.88
CA TRP A 523 -4.06 -31.85 -20.35
C TRP A 523 -4.09 -30.86 -19.18
N GLY A 524 -3.19 -29.89 -19.21
CA GLY A 524 -3.08 -28.86 -18.18
C GLY A 524 -2.31 -27.63 -18.64
N TYR A 525 -2.47 -26.53 -17.92
CA TYR A 525 -1.73 -25.29 -18.12
C TYR A 525 -0.43 -25.34 -17.35
N ILE A 526 0.71 -25.41 -18.03
CA ILE A 526 2.03 -25.48 -17.39
C ILE A 526 3.09 -24.74 -18.21
N ASP A 527 4.18 -24.35 -17.53
CA ASP A 527 5.41 -23.85 -18.16
C ASP A 527 6.36 -25.03 -18.41
N ARG A 528 6.59 -25.32 -19.70
CA ARG A 528 7.37 -26.49 -20.14
C ARG A 528 8.83 -26.42 -19.73
N ASP A 529 9.48 -25.26 -19.88
CA ASP A 529 10.91 -25.09 -19.55
C ASP A 529 11.15 -25.29 -18.06
N LYS A 530 10.30 -24.70 -17.21
CA LYS A 530 10.43 -24.81 -15.75
C LYS A 530 10.17 -26.24 -15.28
N LEU A 531 9.18 -26.92 -15.86
CA LEU A 531 8.92 -28.32 -15.55
C LEU A 531 10.10 -29.23 -15.94
N ASP A 532 10.69 -29.02 -17.12
CA ASP A 532 11.89 -29.75 -17.56
C ASP A 532 13.02 -29.63 -16.54
N LYS A 533 13.37 -28.38 -16.20
CA LYS A 533 14.43 -28.08 -15.23
C LYS A 533 14.18 -28.73 -13.88
N ILE A 534 12.93 -28.75 -13.41
CA ILE A 534 12.57 -29.39 -12.15
C ILE A 534 12.81 -30.90 -12.21
N ILE A 535 12.26 -31.57 -13.22
CA ILE A 535 12.33 -33.04 -13.35
C ILE A 535 13.76 -33.51 -13.63
N THR A 536 14.46 -32.83 -14.53
CA THR A 536 15.85 -33.14 -14.90
C THR A 536 16.79 -33.00 -13.69
N ASN A 537 16.65 -31.95 -12.85
CA ASN A 537 17.47 -31.80 -11.65
C ASN A 537 17.20 -32.93 -10.64
N LEU A 538 15.94 -33.27 -10.39
CA LEU A 538 15.58 -34.32 -9.44
C LEU A 538 16.01 -35.71 -9.91
N LEU A 539 15.79 -36.06 -11.19
CA LEU A 539 16.26 -37.32 -11.76
C LEU A 539 17.79 -37.42 -11.74
N SER A 540 18.50 -36.34 -12.11
CA SER A 540 19.97 -36.35 -12.07
C SER A 540 20.51 -36.60 -10.65
N ASN A 541 19.86 -36.06 -9.62
CA ASN A 541 20.19 -36.34 -8.23
C ASN A 541 19.88 -37.81 -7.86
N ALA A 542 18.70 -38.31 -8.23
CA ALA A 542 18.30 -39.69 -7.99
C ALA A 542 19.31 -40.70 -8.56
N PHE A 543 19.71 -40.55 -9.83
CA PHE A 543 20.73 -41.41 -10.45
C PHE A 543 22.11 -41.23 -9.83
N LYS A 544 22.49 -39.99 -9.50
CA LYS A 544 23.80 -39.70 -8.91
C LYS A 544 24.01 -40.37 -7.55
N PHE A 545 22.97 -40.46 -6.71
CA PHE A 545 23.08 -40.97 -5.35
C PHE A 545 22.59 -42.42 -5.17
N THR A 546 22.20 -43.07 -6.27
CA THR A 546 21.81 -44.49 -6.30
C THR A 546 22.98 -45.36 -6.74
N ALA A 547 23.25 -46.44 -6.01
CA ALA A 547 24.30 -47.40 -6.38
C ALA A 547 23.87 -48.28 -7.55
N LYS A 548 24.84 -48.99 -8.16
CA LYS A 548 24.55 -50.04 -9.16
C LYS A 548 23.57 -51.06 -8.56
N GLU A 549 22.67 -51.58 -9.38
CA GLU A 549 21.57 -52.49 -9.00
C GLU A 549 20.48 -51.86 -8.12
N GLY A 550 20.58 -50.55 -7.83
CA GLY A 550 19.49 -49.79 -7.22
C GLY A 550 18.35 -49.50 -8.19
N LYS A 551 17.32 -48.80 -7.69
CA LYS A 551 16.10 -48.47 -8.42
C LYS A 551 15.78 -46.98 -8.34
N VAL A 552 15.43 -46.38 -9.47
CA VAL A 552 14.89 -45.03 -9.59
C VAL A 552 13.51 -45.11 -10.23
N THR A 553 12.52 -44.43 -9.66
CA THR A 553 11.13 -44.43 -10.13
C THR A 553 10.65 -43.01 -10.35
N ALA A 554 10.09 -42.72 -11.53
CA ALA A 554 9.47 -41.45 -11.85
C ALA A 554 7.98 -41.67 -12.14
N LYS A 555 7.09 -41.10 -11.32
CA LYS A 555 5.65 -41.34 -11.42
C LYS A 555 4.82 -40.07 -11.31
N ILE A 556 3.72 -40.01 -12.07
CA ILE A 556 2.63 -39.05 -11.80
C ILE A 556 1.68 -39.74 -10.82
N GLU A 557 1.71 -39.34 -9.55
CA GLU A 557 0.95 -40.00 -8.47
C GLU A 557 -0.55 -39.72 -8.53
N SER A 558 -0.91 -38.47 -8.83
CA SER A 558 -2.30 -38.05 -8.92
C SER A 558 -2.43 -36.85 -9.84
N TYR A 559 -3.57 -36.75 -10.51
CA TYR A 559 -3.94 -35.60 -11.32
C TYR A 559 -5.45 -35.35 -11.17
N ASN A 560 -5.83 -34.08 -11.17
CA ASN A 560 -7.22 -33.65 -11.25
C ASN A 560 -7.29 -32.38 -12.12
N SER A 561 -8.47 -31.78 -12.26
CA SER A 561 -8.67 -30.58 -13.09
C SER A 561 -7.92 -29.33 -12.58
N LYS A 562 -7.39 -29.36 -11.35
CA LYS A 562 -6.69 -28.24 -10.70
C LYS A 562 -5.22 -28.47 -10.45
N THR A 563 -4.80 -29.68 -10.13
CA THR A 563 -3.44 -29.96 -9.66
C THR A 563 -2.90 -31.27 -10.21
N ILE A 564 -1.60 -31.31 -10.46
CA ILE A 564 -0.83 -32.53 -10.76
C ILE A 564 0.21 -32.79 -9.67
N SER A 565 0.38 -34.05 -9.28
CA SER A 565 1.39 -34.50 -8.31
C SER A 565 2.39 -35.44 -9.00
N ILE A 566 3.67 -35.09 -8.95
CA ILE A 566 4.77 -35.83 -9.56
C ILE A 566 5.72 -36.27 -8.46
N ALA A 567 6.05 -37.56 -8.41
CA ALA A 567 7.00 -38.12 -7.46
C ALA A 567 8.20 -38.75 -8.16
N ILE A 568 9.40 -38.44 -7.64
CA ILE A 568 10.66 -39.03 -8.07
C ILE A 568 11.27 -39.71 -6.84
N SER A 569 11.42 -41.03 -6.92
CA SER A 569 11.89 -41.88 -5.84
C SER A 569 13.18 -42.60 -6.24
N ASP A 570 14.12 -42.72 -5.31
CA ASP A 570 15.36 -43.47 -5.47
C ASP A 570 15.62 -44.38 -4.27
N THR A 571 16.38 -45.47 -4.47
CA THR A 571 16.84 -46.38 -3.40
C THR A 571 18.29 -46.09 -3.02
N GLY A 572 18.71 -44.82 -3.08
CA GLY A 572 20.07 -44.38 -2.79
C GLY A 572 20.40 -44.28 -1.31
N ILE A 573 21.45 -43.53 -0.99
CA ILE A 573 21.98 -43.38 0.38
C ILE A 573 21.02 -42.71 1.37
N GLY A 574 19.94 -42.10 0.90
CA GLY A 574 19.01 -41.33 1.73
C GLY A 574 19.66 -40.09 2.38
N ILE A 575 18.85 -39.32 3.11
CA ILE A 575 19.24 -38.05 3.73
C ILE A 575 18.89 -38.12 5.22
N LYS A 576 19.83 -37.73 6.09
CA LYS A 576 19.60 -37.66 7.54
C LYS A 576 18.55 -36.61 7.88
N LYS A 577 17.72 -36.91 8.89
CA LYS A 577 16.59 -36.07 9.31
C LYS A 577 17.00 -34.66 9.73
N ASP A 578 18.18 -34.48 10.32
CA ASP A 578 18.72 -33.17 10.73
C ASP A 578 19.17 -32.30 9.55
N LYS A 579 19.23 -32.86 8.34
CA LYS A 579 19.68 -32.17 7.12
C LYS A 579 18.55 -31.80 6.17
N LEU A 580 17.36 -32.39 6.32
CA LEU A 580 16.23 -32.19 5.40
C LEU A 580 15.78 -30.73 5.26
N ASP A 581 15.93 -29.91 6.31
CA ASP A 581 15.57 -28.50 6.25
C ASP A 581 16.60 -27.65 5.48
N LYS A 582 17.83 -28.15 5.32
CA LYS A 582 18.96 -27.40 4.74
C LYS A 582 19.30 -27.79 3.31
N ILE A 583 18.77 -28.88 2.78
CA ILE A 583 19.08 -29.34 1.40
C ILE A 583 18.60 -28.38 0.30
N PHE A 584 17.67 -27.49 0.64
CA PHE A 584 17.21 -26.42 -0.26
C PHE A 584 18.04 -25.13 -0.08
N ASP A 585 18.96 -25.07 0.88
CA ASP A 585 19.87 -23.94 1.04
C ASP A 585 20.92 -23.93 -0.09
N ARG A 586 21.26 -22.73 -0.55
CA ARG A 586 22.21 -22.55 -1.65
C ARG A 586 23.62 -22.94 -1.23
N PHE A 587 24.34 -23.61 -2.13
CA PHE A 587 25.70 -24.12 -1.92
C PHE A 587 25.81 -25.16 -0.81
N TYR A 588 24.69 -25.59 -0.23
CA TYR A 588 24.69 -26.58 0.83
C TYR A 588 24.99 -27.97 0.26
N GLN A 589 25.93 -28.68 0.89
CA GLN A 589 26.29 -30.06 0.57
C GLN A 589 26.47 -30.83 1.88
N VAL A 590 26.00 -32.07 1.92
CA VAL A 590 26.17 -32.96 3.09
C VAL A 590 27.63 -33.45 3.12
N ASP A 591 28.29 -33.35 4.29
CA ASP A 591 29.75 -33.44 4.50
C ASP A 591 30.53 -34.44 3.62
N SER A 592 31.61 -33.94 3.02
CA SER A 592 32.43 -34.50 1.94
C SER A 592 33.53 -35.49 2.36
N SER A 593 33.54 -35.96 3.62
CA SER A 593 34.65 -36.79 4.14
C SER A 593 34.58 -38.26 3.73
N GLN A 594 33.40 -38.83 3.43
CA GLN A 594 33.24 -40.23 2.99
C GLN A 594 32.86 -40.40 1.50
N ASN A 595 32.40 -39.34 0.81
CA ASN A 595 31.81 -39.41 -0.54
C ASN A 595 32.49 -38.51 -1.59
N ARG A 596 33.84 -38.54 -1.69
CA ARG A 596 34.61 -37.83 -2.74
C ARG A 596 34.22 -38.19 -4.18
N LYS A 597 33.43 -39.24 -4.41
CA LYS A 597 32.92 -39.64 -5.74
C LYS A 597 31.79 -38.77 -6.29
N PHE A 598 31.12 -37.95 -5.47
CA PHE A 598 29.85 -37.32 -5.84
C PHE A 598 29.84 -35.79 -5.66
N GLU A 599 30.83 -35.07 -6.19
CA GLU A 599 30.83 -33.60 -6.16
C GLU A 599 29.62 -33.01 -6.91
N GLY A 600 28.80 -32.23 -6.19
CA GLY A 600 27.73 -31.41 -6.74
C GLY A 600 28.06 -29.93 -6.59
N THR A 601 27.12 -29.07 -6.93
CA THR A 601 27.30 -27.61 -6.83
C THR A 601 26.50 -27.01 -5.67
N GLY A 602 25.55 -27.78 -5.13
CA GLY A 602 24.65 -27.32 -4.06
C GLY A 602 23.59 -26.31 -4.53
N ILE A 603 23.40 -26.16 -5.85
CA ILE A 603 22.48 -25.16 -6.43
C ILE A 603 21.18 -25.80 -6.92
N GLY A 604 21.23 -27.04 -7.43
CA GLY A 604 20.11 -27.67 -8.14
C GLY A 604 18.81 -27.78 -7.33
N LEU A 605 18.87 -28.19 -6.06
CA LEU A 605 17.66 -28.32 -5.22
C LEU A 605 17.09 -26.96 -4.81
N ALA A 606 17.94 -25.97 -4.53
CA ALA A 606 17.50 -24.59 -4.28
C ALA A 606 16.74 -24.03 -5.49
N LEU A 607 17.27 -24.25 -6.71
CA LEU A 607 16.59 -23.85 -7.95
C LEU A 607 15.25 -24.57 -8.13
N VAL A 608 15.18 -25.88 -7.85
CA VAL A 608 13.91 -26.63 -7.91
C VAL A 608 12.87 -26.02 -6.97
N LYS A 609 13.26 -25.67 -5.74
CA LYS A 609 12.36 -25.07 -4.76
C LYS A 609 11.79 -23.74 -5.25
N GLU A 610 12.65 -22.85 -5.73
CA GLU A 610 12.26 -21.54 -6.26
C GLU A 610 11.36 -21.66 -7.51
N LEU A 611 11.69 -22.58 -8.44
CA LEU A 611 10.87 -22.81 -9.64
C LEU A 611 9.47 -23.33 -9.29
N VAL A 612 9.37 -24.24 -8.30
CA VAL A 612 8.08 -24.74 -7.80
C VAL A 612 7.28 -23.61 -7.16
N ASP A 613 7.93 -22.73 -6.39
CA ASP A 613 7.27 -21.59 -5.74
C ASP A 613 6.76 -20.56 -6.78
N VAL A 614 7.55 -20.28 -7.82
CA VAL A 614 7.15 -19.45 -8.97
C VAL A 614 5.98 -20.06 -9.75
N LEU A 615 5.94 -21.39 -9.87
CA LEU A 615 4.80 -22.13 -10.42
C LEU A 615 3.61 -22.24 -9.45
N LYS A 616 3.64 -21.53 -8.31
CA LYS A 616 2.60 -21.55 -7.25
C LYS A 616 2.32 -22.96 -6.73
N GLY A 617 3.33 -23.84 -6.78
CA GLY A 617 3.27 -25.22 -6.33
C GLY A 617 3.85 -25.43 -4.94
N SER A 618 4.02 -26.69 -4.58
CA SER A 618 4.73 -27.10 -3.36
C SER A 618 5.58 -28.34 -3.60
N ILE A 619 6.76 -28.39 -3.00
CA ILE A 619 7.64 -29.57 -2.99
C ILE A 619 7.78 -30.09 -1.56
N SER A 620 7.67 -31.41 -1.39
CA SER A 620 7.90 -32.12 -0.13
C SER A 620 8.90 -33.26 -0.34
N ILE A 621 9.57 -33.66 0.74
CA ILE A 621 10.58 -34.72 0.71
C ILE A 621 10.31 -35.76 1.80
N GLU A 622 10.46 -37.02 1.43
CA GLU A 622 10.44 -38.17 2.33
C GLU A 622 11.74 -38.94 2.13
N SER A 623 12.60 -39.03 3.15
CA SER A 623 13.90 -39.69 3.03
C SER A 623 14.27 -40.40 4.32
N LYS A 624 14.92 -41.55 4.19
CA LYS A 624 15.47 -42.31 5.30
C LYS A 624 16.86 -42.82 4.93
N GLU A 625 17.81 -42.62 5.83
CA GLU A 625 19.21 -42.96 5.61
C GLU A 625 19.35 -44.46 5.24
N ASN A 626 20.06 -44.73 4.15
CA ASN A 626 20.26 -46.04 3.51
C ASN A 626 19.01 -46.74 2.95
N GLU A 627 17.85 -46.09 2.93
CA GLU A 627 16.62 -46.65 2.33
C GLU A 627 16.18 -45.91 1.07
N GLY A 628 16.62 -44.66 0.89
CA GLY A 628 16.36 -43.87 -0.31
C GLY A 628 15.68 -42.53 -0.03
N THR A 629 15.30 -41.84 -1.11
CA THR A 629 14.65 -40.52 -1.06
C THR A 629 13.50 -40.44 -2.05
N THR A 630 12.41 -39.78 -1.65
CA THR A 630 11.27 -39.44 -2.53
C THR A 630 11.00 -37.96 -2.46
N PHE A 631 11.08 -37.29 -3.61
CA PHE A 631 10.63 -35.92 -3.79
C PHE A 631 9.24 -35.91 -4.41
N ILE A 632 8.31 -35.16 -3.84
CA ILE A 632 6.93 -35.02 -4.31
C ILE A 632 6.66 -33.56 -4.63
N ILE A 633 6.28 -33.27 -5.87
CA ILE A 633 5.98 -31.92 -6.36
C ILE A 633 4.50 -31.85 -6.72
N LYS A 634 3.82 -30.81 -6.24
CA LYS A 634 2.42 -30.50 -6.57
C LYS A 634 2.35 -29.17 -7.30
N LEU A 635 1.82 -29.17 -8.53
CA LEU A 635 1.71 -27.98 -9.37
C LEU A 635 0.24 -27.71 -9.75
N PRO A 636 -0.21 -26.45 -9.76
CA PRO A 636 -1.52 -26.07 -10.29
C PRO A 636 -1.52 -26.12 -11.83
N VAL A 637 -2.55 -26.72 -12.41
CA VAL A 637 -2.72 -26.91 -13.87
C VAL A 637 -4.04 -26.33 -14.40
N ASP A 638 -4.82 -25.66 -13.55
CA ASP A 638 -6.08 -25.02 -13.95
C ASP A 638 -5.87 -23.68 -14.65
N LYS A 639 -6.85 -23.32 -15.50
CA LYS A 639 -6.88 -22.02 -16.18
C LYS A 639 -7.03 -20.84 -15.21
N GLU A 640 -7.72 -21.02 -14.08
CA GLU A 640 -8.05 -19.90 -13.18
C GLU A 640 -6.83 -19.30 -12.48
N THR A 641 -5.91 -20.16 -12.04
CA THR A 641 -4.63 -19.79 -11.42
C THR A 641 -3.76 -18.92 -12.35
N TRP A 642 -3.96 -19.03 -13.67
CA TRP A 642 -3.12 -18.42 -14.71
C TRP A 642 -3.86 -17.39 -15.59
N LYS A 643 -5.09 -16.97 -15.23
CA LYS A 643 -5.91 -16.00 -16.02
C LYS A 643 -5.18 -14.72 -16.44
N ASN A 644 -4.23 -14.23 -15.65
CA ASN A 644 -3.49 -12.98 -15.92
C ASN A 644 -2.20 -13.18 -16.74
N VAL A 645 -1.86 -14.42 -17.08
CA VAL A 645 -0.58 -14.81 -17.71
C VAL A 645 -0.80 -15.53 -19.03
N ILE A 646 -1.99 -16.11 -19.24
CA ILE A 646 -2.37 -16.73 -20.51
C ILE A 646 -2.58 -15.62 -21.54
N SER A 647 -1.73 -15.55 -22.55
CA SER A 647 -1.97 -14.75 -23.75
C SER A 647 -3.22 -15.28 -24.46
N GLU A 648 -4.26 -14.44 -24.55
CA GLU A 648 -5.41 -14.69 -25.41
C GLU A 648 -5.00 -14.45 -26.87
N GLU A 649 -4.35 -15.45 -27.49
CA GLU A 649 -4.36 -15.67 -28.94
C GLU A 649 -3.58 -16.94 -29.29
N VAL A 650 -4.26 -18.09 -29.23
CA VAL A 650 -4.07 -19.17 -30.21
C VAL A 650 -5.43 -19.84 -30.38
N SER A 651 -6.10 -19.54 -31.50
CA SER A 651 -7.28 -20.25 -31.96
C SER A 651 -6.95 -21.72 -32.21
N GLU A 652 -7.94 -22.56 -31.88
CA GLU A 652 -8.00 -23.97 -32.24
C GLU A 652 -7.86 -24.15 -33.76
N THR A 653 -6.71 -24.68 -34.18
CA THR A 653 -6.65 -25.61 -35.30
C THR A 653 -5.80 -26.79 -34.85
N ASP A 654 -6.49 -27.85 -34.43
CA ASP A 654 -5.96 -29.20 -34.57
C ASP A 654 -5.68 -29.47 -36.06
N ASN A 655 -4.60 -30.23 -36.30
CA ASN A 655 -4.08 -30.68 -37.59
C ASN A 655 -3.36 -29.61 -38.44
N HIS A 656 -2.09 -29.33 -38.14
CA HIS A 656 -0.98 -29.30 -39.11
C HIS A 656 0.35 -28.86 -38.45
N SER A 657 0.98 -29.76 -37.67
CA SER A 657 2.41 -29.62 -37.34
C SER A 657 3.12 -30.98 -37.22
N GLU A 658 2.67 -31.94 -38.03
CA GLU A 658 3.47 -33.11 -38.47
C GLU A 658 3.74 -33.07 -39.99
N ASN A 659 3.47 -31.96 -40.69
CA ASN A 659 3.60 -31.87 -42.16
C ASN A 659 4.23 -30.57 -42.69
N LEU A 660 5.21 -29.99 -41.99
CA LEU A 660 6.12 -28.98 -42.57
C LEU A 660 7.58 -29.43 -42.67
N THR A 661 7.85 -30.70 -42.30
CA THR A 661 9.15 -31.35 -42.53
C THR A 661 9.10 -32.40 -43.64
N GLN A 662 7.99 -32.55 -44.35
CA GLN A 662 7.84 -33.57 -45.40
C GLN A 662 7.07 -33.05 -46.61
N SER A 663 7.65 -32.07 -47.30
CA SER A 663 7.37 -31.75 -48.71
C SER A 663 8.52 -30.94 -49.34
N LEU A 664 9.75 -31.43 -49.17
CA LEU A 664 10.73 -31.43 -50.24
C LEU A 664 11.45 -32.77 -50.13
N ILE A 665 10.83 -33.79 -50.72
CA ILE A 665 11.56 -34.96 -51.17
C ILE A 665 12.61 -34.42 -52.15
N VAL A 666 13.82 -34.20 -51.64
CA VAL A 666 15.02 -34.20 -52.47
C VAL A 666 15.28 -35.67 -52.77
N ASN A 667 14.53 -36.20 -53.73
CA ASN A 667 14.96 -37.40 -54.43
C ASN A 667 16.19 -37.00 -55.25
N ASP A 668 17.26 -37.78 -55.07
CA ASP A 668 18.38 -37.98 -55.99
C ASP A 668 18.72 -36.80 -56.90
N HIS A 669 19.65 -35.95 -56.43
CA HIS A 669 20.78 -35.45 -57.23
C HIS A 669 21.81 -34.77 -56.31
N VAL A 670 22.33 -35.49 -55.31
CA VAL A 670 23.65 -35.16 -54.74
C VAL A 670 24.69 -35.83 -55.63
N LYS A 671 24.82 -35.33 -56.87
CA LYS A 671 26.05 -35.49 -57.62
C LYS A 671 26.92 -34.30 -57.25
N SER A 672 28.10 -34.63 -56.73
CA SER A 672 29.24 -33.73 -56.50
C SER A 672 29.22 -32.51 -57.42
N MET A 673 28.84 -31.34 -56.90
CA MET A 673 29.27 -30.06 -57.45
C MET A 673 30.54 -29.65 -56.70
N THR A 674 31.58 -30.44 -56.91
CA THR A 674 32.96 -29.98 -56.84
C THR A 674 33.29 -29.47 -58.24
N ASP A 675 32.75 -28.32 -58.60
CA ASP A 675 33.35 -27.48 -59.63
C ASP A 675 33.56 -26.11 -58.99
N PRO A 676 34.78 -25.54 -59.06
CA PRO A 676 35.02 -24.21 -58.55
C PRO A 676 34.17 -23.24 -59.37
N LEU A 677 33.30 -22.50 -58.67
CA LEU A 677 32.56 -21.37 -59.23
C LEU A 677 33.58 -20.33 -59.72
N ASN A 678 34.04 -20.49 -60.96
CA ASN A 678 34.82 -19.50 -61.69
C ASN A 678 33.89 -18.33 -62.03
N GLY A 679 34.07 -17.23 -61.30
CA GLY A 679 33.45 -15.95 -61.59
C GLY A 679 33.42 -15.09 -60.32
N GLU A 680 34.40 -14.19 -60.18
CA GLU A 680 34.55 -13.12 -59.18
C GLU A 680 33.25 -12.68 -58.48
N GLN A 681 32.82 -13.43 -57.45
CA GLN A 681 31.77 -13.02 -56.52
C GLN A 681 32.40 -12.90 -55.14
N GLU A 682 32.63 -11.67 -54.70
CA GLU A 682 33.00 -11.33 -53.33
C GLU A 682 31.80 -11.67 -52.42
N ASN A 683 31.72 -12.91 -51.94
CA ASN A 683 30.80 -13.29 -50.86
C ASN A 683 31.34 -12.71 -49.56
N ILE A 684 30.92 -11.49 -49.22
CA ILE A 684 31.42 -10.73 -48.08
C ILE A 684 30.57 -11.06 -46.85
N LEU A 685 31.23 -11.49 -45.77
CA LEU A 685 30.63 -11.67 -44.45
C LEU A 685 31.20 -10.60 -43.50
N LEU A 686 30.34 -9.82 -42.86
CA LEU A 686 30.77 -8.84 -41.86
C LEU A 686 30.55 -9.41 -40.45
N ILE A 687 31.59 -9.43 -39.63
CA ILE A 687 31.55 -9.80 -38.22
C ILE A 687 31.72 -8.55 -37.38
N VAL A 688 30.79 -8.29 -36.47
CA VAL A 688 30.80 -7.15 -35.55
C VAL A 688 30.72 -7.68 -34.12
N ASP A 689 31.83 -7.64 -33.39
CA ASP A 689 31.90 -8.08 -31.99
C ASP A 689 33.07 -7.30 -31.37
N ASP A 690 33.00 -6.87 -30.11
CA ASP A 690 34.08 -6.12 -29.47
C ASP A 690 35.25 -7.02 -29.05
N ASN A 691 34.98 -8.32 -28.86
CA ASN A 691 35.96 -9.30 -28.45
C ASN A 691 36.77 -9.86 -29.63
N ASP A 692 38.09 -9.64 -29.61
CA ASP A 692 39.01 -10.06 -30.68
C ASP A 692 39.08 -11.59 -30.87
N ASP A 693 39.02 -12.35 -29.78
CA ASP A 693 39.06 -13.80 -29.83
C ASP A 693 37.78 -14.38 -30.45
N ILE A 694 36.60 -13.79 -30.16
CA ILE A 694 35.34 -14.19 -30.81
C ILE A 694 35.38 -13.88 -32.30
N ARG A 695 35.80 -12.67 -32.69
CA ARG A 695 35.95 -12.31 -34.11
C ARG A 695 36.88 -13.28 -34.82
N THR A 696 38.05 -13.57 -34.21
CA THR A 696 39.03 -14.52 -34.74
C THR A 696 38.45 -15.93 -34.87
N TYR A 697 37.70 -16.40 -33.87
CA TYR A 697 37.06 -17.71 -33.92
C TYR A 697 36.00 -17.80 -35.02
N ILE A 698 35.08 -16.83 -35.10
CA ILE A 698 34.05 -16.80 -36.16
C ILE A 698 34.71 -16.67 -37.53
N LYS A 699 35.73 -15.82 -37.67
CA LYS A 699 36.51 -15.70 -38.90
C LYS A 699 37.11 -17.04 -39.31
N SER A 700 37.70 -17.79 -38.39
CA SER A 700 38.26 -19.12 -38.68
C SER A 700 37.23 -20.13 -39.19
N ILE A 701 35.94 -19.95 -38.85
CA ILE A 701 34.85 -20.79 -39.35
C ILE A 701 34.52 -20.47 -40.82
N PHE A 702 34.59 -19.19 -41.23
CA PHE A 702 34.07 -18.72 -42.52
C PHE A 702 35.13 -18.29 -43.55
N GLU A 703 36.39 -18.07 -43.15
CA GLU A 703 37.47 -17.53 -44.01
C GLU A 703 37.75 -18.35 -45.29
N LYS A 704 37.37 -19.63 -45.31
CA LYS A 704 37.54 -20.51 -46.48
C LYS A 704 36.45 -20.34 -47.54
N GLU A 705 35.26 -19.92 -47.13
CA GLU A 705 34.07 -19.81 -48.00
C GLU A 705 33.68 -18.35 -48.28
N TYR A 706 34.15 -17.39 -47.46
CA TYR A 706 33.74 -15.98 -47.51
C TYR A 706 34.94 -15.04 -47.36
N GLN A 707 34.82 -13.86 -47.97
CA GLN A 707 35.66 -12.72 -47.62
C GLN A 707 35.16 -12.11 -46.32
N VAL A 708 35.86 -12.37 -45.23
CA VAL A 708 35.47 -11.90 -43.90
C VAL A 708 35.99 -10.49 -43.64
N ILE A 709 35.09 -9.59 -43.27
CA ILE A 709 35.40 -8.23 -42.80
C ILE A 709 35.03 -8.17 -41.32
N GLU A 710 35.87 -7.51 -40.52
CA GLU A 710 35.73 -7.42 -39.06
C GLU A 710 35.46 -5.97 -38.65
N ALA A 711 34.65 -5.75 -37.63
CA ALA A 711 34.42 -4.45 -36.98
C ALA A 711 34.34 -4.65 -35.46
N VAL A 712 34.83 -3.67 -34.70
CA VAL A 712 34.92 -3.78 -33.22
C VAL A 712 33.69 -3.22 -32.49
N ASN A 713 32.82 -2.48 -33.19
CA ASN A 713 31.59 -1.92 -32.61
C ASN A 713 30.53 -1.65 -33.69
N GLY A 714 29.30 -1.33 -33.26
CA GLY A 714 28.17 -1.08 -34.16
C GLY A 714 28.39 0.11 -35.11
N LYS A 715 29.13 1.14 -34.69
CA LYS A 715 29.39 2.33 -35.52
C LYS A 715 30.32 2.01 -36.69
N GLU A 716 31.46 1.37 -36.42
CA GLU A 716 32.37 0.88 -37.45
C GLU A 716 31.68 -0.17 -38.34
N GLY A 717 30.81 -0.98 -37.74
CA GLY A 717 29.94 -1.92 -38.45
C GLY A 717 29.04 -1.24 -39.47
N ILE A 718 28.41 -0.10 -39.13
CA ILE A 718 27.54 0.66 -40.05
C ILE A 718 28.36 1.23 -41.21
N ASP A 719 29.51 1.83 -40.92
CA ASP A 719 30.38 2.41 -41.93
C ASP A 719 30.81 1.33 -42.95
N LYS A 720 31.26 0.18 -42.45
CA LYS A 720 31.66 -0.97 -43.29
C LYS A 720 30.49 -1.61 -44.02
N ALA A 721 29.32 -1.76 -43.38
CA ALA A 721 28.12 -2.30 -44.02
C ALA A 721 27.63 -1.41 -45.16
N THR A 722 27.71 -0.08 -44.99
CA THR A 722 27.32 0.91 -46.00
C THR A 722 28.34 0.98 -47.16
N GLU A 723 29.63 0.86 -46.85
CA GLU A 723 30.70 0.93 -47.85
C GLU A 723 30.85 -0.36 -48.66
N LYS A 724 30.71 -1.53 -48.03
CA LYS A 724 31.01 -2.83 -48.67
C LYS A 724 29.77 -3.64 -49.03
N ILE A 725 28.62 -3.38 -48.40
CA ILE A 725 27.34 -4.08 -48.62
C ILE A 725 27.52 -5.61 -48.53
N PRO A 726 27.80 -6.14 -47.32
CA PRO A 726 28.01 -7.56 -47.11
C PRO A 726 26.77 -8.40 -47.44
N ASN A 727 26.99 -9.68 -47.73
CA ASN A 727 25.91 -10.64 -47.98
C ASN A 727 25.20 -11.08 -46.71
N LEU A 728 25.87 -11.00 -45.56
CA LEU A 728 25.33 -11.29 -44.24
C LEU A 728 26.18 -10.59 -43.17
N ILE A 729 25.54 -10.21 -42.06
CA ILE A 729 26.20 -9.65 -40.88
C ILE A 729 25.99 -10.58 -39.69
N ILE A 730 27.06 -10.87 -38.95
CA ILE A 730 27.00 -11.52 -37.65
C ILE A 730 27.41 -10.46 -36.62
N SER A 731 26.52 -10.10 -35.71
CA SER A 731 26.75 -9.02 -34.73
C SER A 731 26.53 -9.48 -33.31
N ASP A 732 27.38 -9.06 -32.38
CA ASP A 732 27.06 -9.16 -30.95
C ASP A 732 25.95 -8.20 -30.55
N LEU A 733 25.27 -8.53 -29.45
CA LEU A 733 24.23 -7.68 -28.86
C LEU A 733 24.82 -6.60 -27.96
N MET A 734 25.82 -6.94 -27.16
CA MET A 734 26.40 -6.05 -26.15
C MET A 734 27.76 -5.54 -26.62
N MET A 735 27.77 -4.36 -27.25
CA MET A 735 28.97 -3.72 -27.75
C MET A 735 29.08 -2.28 -27.22
N PRO A 736 30.29 -1.74 -27.04
CA PRO A 736 30.50 -0.35 -26.67
C PRO A 736 30.09 0.62 -27.80
N GLU A 737 29.86 1.88 -27.42
CA GLU A 737 29.37 2.98 -28.28
C GLU A 737 27.96 2.83 -28.84
N MET A 738 27.67 1.69 -29.49
CA MET A 738 26.38 1.38 -30.10
C MET A 738 26.07 -0.10 -29.89
N ASP A 739 24.95 -0.38 -29.23
CA ASP A 739 24.53 -1.75 -28.98
C ASP A 739 23.97 -2.42 -30.25
N GLY A 740 23.87 -3.76 -30.22
CA GLY A 740 23.43 -4.55 -31.36
C GLY A 740 21.97 -4.29 -31.79
N PHE A 741 21.12 -3.79 -30.88
CA PHE A 741 19.74 -3.44 -31.21
C PHE A 741 19.67 -2.14 -32.01
N GLU A 742 20.38 -1.11 -31.56
CA GLU A 742 20.52 0.16 -32.27
C GLU A 742 21.19 -0.06 -33.64
N PHE A 743 22.26 -0.85 -33.67
CA PHE A 743 22.94 -1.25 -34.91
C PHE A 743 21.99 -1.91 -35.92
N CYS A 744 21.23 -2.93 -35.48
CA CYS A 744 20.26 -3.62 -36.34
C CYS A 744 19.19 -2.66 -36.85
N LYS A 745 18.61 -1.85 -35.96
CA LYS A 745 17.57 -0.87 -36.29
C LYS A 745 18.05 0.14 -37.34
N VAL A 746 19.25 0.68 -37.18
CA VAL A 746 19.84 1.64 -38.13
C VAL A 746 19.99 1.01 -39.51
N LEU A 747 20.58 -0.20 -39.58
CA LEU A 747 20.78 -0.89 -40.85
C LEU A 747 19.47 -1.30 -41.53
N LYS A 748 18.48 -1.73 -40.76
CA LYS A 748 17.17 -2.16 -41.27
C LYS A 748 16.29 -0.98 -41.71
N SER A 749 16.54 0.21 -41.17
CA SER A 749 15.82 1.45 -41.53
C SER A 749 16.43 2.19 -42.73
N ASP A 750 17.70 1.94 -43.08
CA ASP A 750 18.35 2.58 -44.25
C ASP A 750 18.12 1.75 -45.53
N GLU A 751 17.56 2.39 -46.58
CA GLU A 751 17.34 1.78 -47.89
C GLU A 751 18.61 1.13 -48.47
N LYS A 752 19.81 1.61 -48.15
CA LYS A 752 21.07 1.07 -48.65
C LYS A 752 21.38 -0.31 -48.06
N THR A 753 21.00 -0.56 -46.81
CA THR A 753 21.46 -1.73 -46.03
C THR A 753 20.31 -2.63 -45.56
N SER A 754 19.05 -2.19 -45.66
CA SER A 754 17.85 -2.90 -45.18
C SER A 754 17.73 -4.37 -45.59
N HIS A 755 18.27 -4.66 -46.77
CA HIS A 755 18.20 -5.94 -47.44
C HIS A 755 19.24 -6.97 -46.96
N ILE A 756 20.22 -6.54 -46.17
CA ILE A 756 21.30 -7.38 -45.67
C ILE A 756 20.75 -8.22 -44.50
N PRO A 757 20.89 -9.56 -44.53
CA PRO A 757 20.49 -10.40 -43.42
C PRO A 757 21.44 -10.24 -42.22
N ILE A 758 20.88 -10.18 -41.01
CA ILE A 758 21.63 -9.98 -39.75
C ILE A 758 21.34 -11.15 -38.79
N ILE A 759 22.39 -11.84 -38.36
CA ILE A 759 22.37 -12.80 -37.24
C ILE A 759 22.89 -12.10 -35.99
N MET A 760 22.07 -12.06 -34.95
CA MET A 760 22.46 -11.49 -33.66
C MET A 760 22.98 -12.58 -32.72
N LEU A 761 24.20 -12.41 -32.21
CA LEU A 761 24.75 -13.21 -31.14
C LEU A 761 24.28 -12.64 -29.80
N THR A 762 23.77 -13.48 -28.91
CA THR A 762 23.28 -13.02 -27.60
C THR A 762 23.68 -13.96 -26.49
N ALA A 763 24.06 -13.41 -25.34
CA ALA A 763 24.17 -14.19 -24.12
C ALA A 763 22.78 -14.47 -23.51
N LYS A 764 21.78 -13.60 -23.73
CA LYS A 764 20.46 -13.72 -23.12
C LYS A 764 19.58 -14.72 -23.87
N ALA A 765 19.32 -15.87 -23.26
CA ALA A 765 18.43 -16.91 -23.80
C ALA A 765 16.92 -16.59 -23.66
N ASN A 766 16.53 -15.47 -23.03
CA ASN A 766 15.12 -15.14 -22.80
C ASN A 766 14.41 -14.80 -24.13
N ILE A 767 13.18 -15.29 -24.26
CA ILE A 767 12.29 -15.07 -25.42
C ILE A 767 12.07 -13.59 -25.69
N GLU A 768 11.98 -12.75 -24.66
CA GLU A 768 11.69 -11.31 -24.78
C GLU A 768 12.78 -10.52 -25.51
N SER A 769 14.05 -10.81 -25.22
CA SER A 769 15.17 -10.16 -25.95
C SER A 769 15.29 -10.67 -27.38
N ARG A 770 14.77 -11.86 -27.69
CA ARG A 770 14.65 -12.37 -29.07
C ARG A 770 13.47 -11.73 -29.78
N MET A 771 12.35 -11.53 -29.08
CA MET A 771 11.15 -10.87 -29.60
C MET A 771 11.42 -9.40 -29.94
N GLU A 772 11.98 -8.63 -29.00
CA GLU A 772 12.38 -7.24 -29.22
C GLU A 772 13.34 -7.12 -30.41
N GLY A 773 14.24 -8.08 -30.53
CA GLY A 773 15.20 -8.14 -31.62
C GLY A 773 14.63 -8.48 -33.01
N LEU A 774 13.68 -9.43 -33.06
CA LEU A 774 12.93 -9.75 -34.27
C LEU A 774 12.00 -8.58 -34.68
N GLU A 775 11.37 -7.92 -33.70
CA GLU A 775 10.57 -6.71 -33.91
C GLU A 775 11.41 -5.55 -34.48
N LEU A 776 12.70 -5.48 -34.12
CA LEU A 776 13.66 -4.51 -34.65
C LEU A 776 14.25 -4.91 -36.02
N GLY A 777 13.88 -6.07 -36.55
CA GLY A 777 14.16 -6.49 -37.93
C GLY A 777 15.37 -7.41 -38.13
N ALA A 778 15.94 -7.99 -37.06
CA ALA A 778 16.97 -9.02 -37.22
C ALA A 778 16.38 -10.29 -37.86
N ASP A 779 17.14 -10.96 -38.72
CA ASP A 779 16.64 -12.12 -39.47
C ASP A 779 16.81 -13.42 -38.68
N ASP A 780 17.80 -13.47 -37.76
CA ASP A 780 17.98 -14.63 -36.88
C ASP A 780 18.78 -14.31 -35.60
N TYR A 781 18.70 -15.21 -34.60
CA TYR A 781 19.39 -15.13 -33.31
C TYR A 781 20.15 -16.41 -33.00
N LEU A 782 21.35 -16.26 -32.43
CA LEU A 782 22.18 -17.36 -31.95
C LEU A 782 22.69 -17.10 -30.52
N THR A 783 22.44 -18.04 -29.62
CA THR A 783 22.83 -17.89 -28.21
C THR A 783 24.28 -18.30 -27.99
N LYS A 784 25.08 -17.47 -27.31
CA LYS A 784 26.40 -17.83 -26.80
C LYS A 784 26.25 -18.72 -25.55
N PRO A 785 27.01 -19.82 -25.39
CA PRO A 785 27.93 -20.40 -26.37
C PRO A 785 27.20 -21.16 -27.48
N PHE A 786 27.71 -21.03 -28.71
CA PHE A 786 27.14 -21.63 -29.90
C PHE A 786 28.03 -22.74 -30.48
N TYR A 787 27.42 -23.61 -31.28
CA TYR A 787 28.09 -24.69 -32.00
C TYR A 787 28.44 -24.24 -33.42
N LYS A 788 29.59 -24.71 -33.93
CA LYS A 788 30.04 -24.41 -35.31
C LYS A 788 29.01 -24.83 -36.35
N GLU A 789 28.45 -26.02 -36.20
CA GLU A 789 27.47 -26.57 -37.14
C GLU A 789 26.19 -25.73 -37.16
N GLU A 790 25.79 -25.20 -36.00
CA GLU A 790 24.60 -24.35 -35.90
C GLU A 790 24.78 -23.02 -36.64
N ILE A 791 25.89 -22.31 -36.42
CA ILE A 791 26.13 -21.02 -37.08
C ILE A 791 26.28 -21.18 -38.60
N LEU A 792 26.92 -22.27 -39.06
CA LEU A 792 27.05 -22.57 -40.50
C LEU A 792 25.69 -22.80 -41.17
N VAL A 793 24.81 -23.57 -40.55
CA VAL A 793 23.47 -23.85 -41.09
C VAL A 793 22.63 -22.57 -41.17
N ARG A 794 22.65 -21.73 -40.13
CA ARG A 794 21.90 -20.46 -40.12
C ARG A 794 22.38 -19.50 -41.20
N VAL A 795 23.70 -19.32 -41.33
CA VAL A 795 24.29 -18.47 -42.39
C VAL A 795 23.89 -18.97 -43.77
N ARG A 796 24.05 -20.28 -44.04
CA ARG A 796 23.67 -20.88 -45.34
C ARG A 796 22.18 -20.69 -45.64
N ASN A 797 21.31 -20.91 -44.66
CA ASN A 797 19.88 -20.75 -44.84
C ASN A 797 19.49 -19.30 -45.19
N LEU A 798 20.03 -18.31 -44.48
CA LEU A 798 19.75 -16.90 -44.75
C LEU A 798 20.24 -16.46 -46.13
N ILE A 799 21.44 -16.92 -46.54
CA ILE A 799 21.96 -16.65 -47.88
C ILE A 799 21.08 -17.30 -48.96
N LEU A 800 20.68 -18.56 -48.77
CA LEU A 800 19.78 -19.25 -49.71
C LEU A 800 18.41 -18.56 -49.83
N ILE A 801 17.83 -18.12 -48.71
CA ILE A 801 16.60 -17.33 -48.68
C ILE A 801 16.80 -16.02 -49.47
N ARG A 802 17.92 -15.35 -49.26
CA ARG A 802 18.25 -14.10 -49.95
C ARG A 802 18.44 -14.29 -51.45
N GLU A 803 19.07 -15.38 -51.89
CA GLU A 803 19.18 -15.71 -53.32
C GLU A 803 17.83 -16.02 -53.97
N LYS A 804 16.95 -16.74 -53.27
CA LYS A 804 15.58 -16.98 -53.75
C LYS A 804 14.80 -15.68 -53.90
N LEU A 805 14.89 -14.77 -52.93
CA LEU A 805 14.28 -13.44 -53.02
C LEU A 805 14.83 -12.63 -54.20
N LYS A 806 16.15 -12.66 -54.43
CA LYS A 806 16.77 -12.01 -55.61
C LYS A 806 16.21 -12.53 -56.93
N LYS A 807 16.04 -13.86 -57.05
CA LYS A 807 15.47 -14.50 -58.25
C LYS A 807 13.99 -14.16 -58.42
N TRP A 808 13.24 -14.11 -57.32
CA TRP A 808 11.83 -13.76 -57.31
C TRP A 808 11.62 -12.31 -57.78
N TYR A 809 12.30 -11.35 -57.15
CA TYR A 809 12.26 -9.95 -57.59
C TYR A 809 12.81 -9.76 -59.02
N GLY A 810 13.81 -10.53 -59.42
CA GLY A 810 14.33 -10.49 -60.79
C GLY A 810 13.36 -10.98 -61.87
N LYS A 811 12.37 -11.82 -61.51
CA LYS A 811 11.37 -12.41 -62.43
C LYS A 811 10.01 -11.70 -62.39
N GLU A 812 9.46 -11.44 -61.20
CA GLU A 812 8.06 -11.01 -61.02
C GLU A 812 7.84 -9.51 -60.87
N VAL A 813 8.90 -8.69 -60.73
CA VAL A 813 8.79 -7.22 -60.56
C VAL A 813 8.26 -6.52 -61.82
N VAL A 814 7.82 -7.27 -62.82
CA VAL A 814 7.44 -6.79 -64.14
C VAL A 814 5.93 -6.89 -64.39
N GLU A 815 5.27 -7.90 -63.80
CA GLU A 815 3.88 -8.27 -64.13
C GLU A 815 2.86 -7.90 -63.04
N LEU A 816 3.24 -7.13 -62.02
CA LEU A 816 2.34 -6.80 -60.92
C LEU A 816 1.34 -5.69 -61.30
N LYS A 817 0.05 -6.03 -61.23
CA LYS A 817 -1.06 -5.06 -61.33
C LYS A 817 -1.02 -4.10 -60.11
N PRO A 818 -1.37 -2.82 -60.27
CA PRO A 818 -1.18 -1.81 -59.21
C PRO A 818 -2.07 -1.98 -57.96
N ASP A 819 -3.14 -2.77 -58.00
CA ASP A 819 -4.26 -2.65 -57.06
C ASP A 819 -4.32 -3.69 -55.92
N GLU A 820 -3.32 -4.57 -55.76
CA GLU A 820 -3.29 -5.56 -54.66
C GLU A 820 -1.96 -5.53 -53.90
N ILE A 821 -1.69 -4.51 -53.07
CA ILE A 821 -0.47 -4.52 -52.23
C ILE A 821 -0.74 -3.99 -50.81
N LYS A 822 -0.67 -4.89 -49.83
CA LYS A 822 -0.26 -4.54 -48.46
C LYS A 822 1.26 -4.37 -48.48
N VAL A 823 1.73 -3.12 -48.48
CA VAL A 823 3.17 -2.80 -48.50
C VAL A 823 3.80 -3.26 -47.19
N ASN A 824 4.58 -4.34 -47.22
CA ASN A 824 5.12 -4.95 -46.01
C ASN A 824 6.67 -4.85 -45.88
N SER A 825 7.41 -4.30 -46.85
CA SER A 825 8.88 -4.12 -46.71
C SER A 825 9.46 -2.86 -47.39
N ILE A 826 10.52 -2.28 -46.79
CA ILE A 826 11.28 -1.13 -47.31
C ILE A 826 11.88 -1.43 -48.71
N ASP A 827 12.31 -2.66 -48.93
CA ASP A 827 12.89 -3.11 -50.21
C ASP A 827 11.86 -3.09 -51.35
N GLU A 828 10.61 -3.45 -51.07
CA GLU A 828 9.52 -3.41 -52.04
C GLU A 828 9.14 -1.97 -52.39
N ALA A 829 9.06 -1.10 -51.37
CA ALA A 829 8.83 0.34 -51.57
C ALA A 829 9.94 0.98 -52.42
N PHE A 830 11.20 0.59 -52.20
CA PHE A 830 12.33 1.03 -53.01
C PHE A 830 12.17 0.60 -54.48
N LEU A 831 11.79 -0.65 -54.76
CA LEU A 831 11.58 -1.14 -56.12
C LEU A 831 10.39 -0.43 -56.81
N LEU A 832 9.30 -0.16 -56.07
CA LEU A 832 8.15 0.60 -56.59
C LEU A 832 8.54 2.05 -56.93
N LYS A 833 9.31 2.71 -56.06
CA LYS A 833 9.86 4.05 -56.32
C LYS A 833 10.76 4.05 -57.56
N ALA A 834 11.66 3.07 -57.67
CA ALA A 834 12.54 2.91 -58.82
C ALA A 834 11.74 2.75 -60.12
N LYS A 835 10.70 1.92 -60.12
CA LYS A 835 9.78 1.79 -61.27
C LYS A 835 9.08 3.10 -61.61
N ALA A 836 8.53 3.80 -60.62
CA ALA A 836 7.81 5.05 -60.86
C ALA A 836 8.70 6.11 -61.49
N ILE A 837 9.97 6.19 -61.08
CA ILE A 837 10.97 7.08 -61.69
C ILE A 837 11.28 6.67 -63.13
N ILE A 838 11.42 5.37 -63.41
CA ILE A 838 11.65 4.87 -64.77
C ILE A 838 10.42 5.13 -65.65
N GLU A 839 9.20 4.90 -65.18
CA GLU A 839 7.96 5.16 -65.91
C GLU A 839 7.78 6.66 -66.20
N LYS A 840 8.10 7.54 -65.24
CA LYS A 840 8.08 8.99 -65.44
C LYS A 840 9.06 9.45 -66.52
N ASN A 841 10.20 8.78 -66.64
CA ASN A 841 11.27 9.10 -67.60
C ASN A 841 11.33 8.08 -68.76
N LEU A 842 10.21 7.40 -69.06
CA LEU A 842 10.20 6.25 -69.97
C LEU A 842 10.64 6.65 -71.39
N SER A 843 10.14 7.78 -71.89
CA SER A 843 10.42 8.30 -73.24
C SER A 843 11.74 9.05 -73.38
N ASP A 844 12.43 9.36 -72.28
CA ASP A 844 13.68 10.14 -72.28
C ASP A 844 14.88 9.23 -72.61
N SER A 845 15.37 9.27 -73.85
CA SER A 845 16.51 8.45 -74.26
C SER A 845 17.83 8.83 -73.56
N GLN A 846 17.92 10.03 -73.00
CA GLN A 846 19.08 10.57 -72.28
C GLN A 846 19.00 10.29 -70.76
N PHE A 847 18.03 9.49 -70.30
CA PHE A 847 17.94 9.08 -68.90
C PHE A 847 19.06 8.07 -68.56
N ASP A 848 20.14 8.58 -68.00
CA ASP A 848 21.31 7.81 -67.63
C ASP A 848 21.31 7.38 -66.15
N LEU A 849 22.31 6.59 -65.77
CA LEU A 849 22.45 6.13 -64.39
C LEU A 849 22.69 7.27 -63.39
N GLY A 850 23.34 8.36 -63.82
CA GLY A 850 23.61 9.51 -62.96
C GLY A 850 22.31 10.20 -62.54
N ARG A 851 21.42 10.46 -63.49
CA ARG A 851 20.08 11.00 -63.24
C ARG A 851 19.22 10.02 -62.45
N PHE A 852 19.27 8.72 -62.77
CA PHE A 852 18.54 7.71 -61.99
C PHE A 852 18.99 7.68 -60.52
N ALA A 853 20.29 7.74 -60.26
CA ALA A 853 20.84 7.80 -58.91
C ALA A 853 20.44 9.10 -58.18
N GLY A 854 20.45 10.23 -58.89
CA GLY A 854 20.00 11.53 -58.38
C GLY A 854 18.53 11.53 -57.94
N GLU A 855 17.63 10.98 -58.78
CA GLU A 855 16.20 10.87 -58.44
C GLU A 855 15.92 9.85 -57.32
N MET A 856 16.75 8.80 -57.21
CA MET A 856 16.70 7.86 -56.10
C MET A 856 17.33 8.41 -54.81
N ALA A 857 17.96 9.59 -54.84
CA ALA A 857 18.70 10.22 -53.74
C ALA A 857 19.86 9.36 -53.20
N MET A 858 20.61 8.71 -54.10
CA MET A 858 21.75 7.86 -53.74
C MET A 858 22.91 8.01 -54.73
N SER A 859 24.12 7.59 -54.33
CA SER A 859 25.26 7.60 -55.27
C SER A 859 25.08 6.55 -56.36
N THR A 860 25.70 6.77 -57.53
CA THR A 860 25.65 5.82 -58.65
C THR A 860 26.16 4.42 -58.27
N VAL A 861 27.16 4.35 -57.40
CA VAL A 861 27.71 3.10 -56.87
C VAL A 861 26.71 2.41 -55.95
N GLN A 862 26.07 3.15 -55.03
CA GLN A 862 25.08 2.59 -54.11
C GLN A 862 23.83 2.08 -54.83
N LEU A 863 23.32 2.85 -55.79
CA LEU A 863 22.18 2.43 -56.61
C LEU A 863 22.48 1.14 -57.40
N ARG A 864 23.66 1.06 -58.04
CA ARG A 864 24.09 -0.15 -58.76
C ARG A 864 24.10 -1.37 -57.85
N ARG A 865 24.70 -1.25 -56.67
CA ARG A 865 24.79 -2.35 -55.71
C ARG A 865 23.43 -2.74 -55.17
N LYS A 866 22.57 -1.77 -54.81
CA LYS A 866 21.22 -2.05 -54.30
C LYS A 866 20.34 -2.76 -55.33
N ILE A 867 20.29 -2.27 -56.57
CA ILE A 867 19.53 -2.94 -57.65
C ILE A 867 20.09 -4.35 -57.88
N LYS A 868 21.41 -4.51 -57.98
CA LYS A 868 22.03 -5.83 -58.14
C LYS A 868 21.73 -6.77 -56.96
N ALA A 869 21.72 -6.25 -55.74
CA ALA A 869 21.43 -7.02 -54.53
C ALA A 869 19.95 -7.37 -54.34
N LEU A 870 19.03 -6.67 -55.01
CA LEU A 870 17.60 -6.96 -55.01
C LEU A 870 17.16 -7.83 -56.20
N THR A 871 17.70 -7.61 -57.41
CA THR A 871 17.16 -8.19 -58.66
C THR A 871 18.16 -9.04 -59.44
N ASN A 872 19.43 -9.09 -59.00
CA ASN A 872 20.54 -9.72 -59.70
C ASN A 872 20.84 -9.11 -61.09
N GLN A 873 20.42 -7.87 -61.34
CA GLN A 873 20.65 -7.15 -62.59
C GLN A 873 21.47 -5.90 -62.34
N THR A 874 22.19 -5.42 -63.35
CA THR A 874 22.76 -4.07 -63.30
C THR A 874 21.65 -3.03 -63.40
N ALA A 875 21.88 -1.82 -62.87
CA ALA A 875 20.89 -0.75 -62.96
C ALA A 875 20.54 -0.37 -64.41
N VAL A 876 21.47 -0.53 -65.35
CA VAL A 876 21.24 -0.29 -66.78
C VAL A 876 20.35 -1.39 -67.38
N GLU A 877 20.62 -2.66 -67.06
CA GLU A 877 19.76 -3.78 -67.47
C GLU A 877 18.37 -3.65 -66.90
N PHE A 878 18.23 -3.19 -65.65
CA PHE A 878 16.95 -2.99 -64.99
C PHE A 878 16.08 -1.95 -65.73
N ILE A 879 16.65 -0.78 -66.07
CA ILE A 879 15.95 0.24 -66.89
C ILE A 879 15.56 -0.34 -68.25
N ARG A 880 16.52 -0.98 -68.93
CA ARG A 880 16.34 -1.54 -70.28
C ARG A 880 15.21 -2.56 -70.30
N ARG A 881 15.21 -3.47 -69.33
CA ARG A 881 14.21 -4.52 -69.19
C ARG A 881 12.82 -3.94 -68.93
N TYR A 882 12.72 -2.93 -68.07
CA TYR A 882 11.45 -2.24 -67.81
C TYR A 882 10.90 -1.56 -69.08
N ARG A 883 11.76 -0.87 -69.86
CA ARG A 883 11.37 -0.28 -71.16
C ARG A 883 10.88 -1.32 -72.16
N LEU A 884 11.57 -2.45 -72.28
CA LEU A 884 11.18 -3.56 -73.16
C LEU A 884 9.82 -4.15 -72.78
N GLN A 885 9.53 -4.29 -71.49
CA GLN A 885 8.25 -4.80 -71.01
C GLN A 885 7.12 -3.81 -71.21
N ARG A 886 7.40 -2.51 -71.07
CA ARG A 886 6.42 -1.49 -71.38
C ARG A 886 6.10 -1.46 -72.86
N ALA A 887 7.11 -1.64 -73.71
CA ALA A 887 6.92 -1.84 -75.14
C ALA A 887 6.09 -3.10 -75.44
N ALA A 888 6.38 -4.23 -74.80
CA ALA A 888 5.61 -5.47 -74.94
C ALA A 888 4.12 -5.28 -74.56
N ASN A 889 3.84 -4.54 -73.48
CA ASN A 889 2.48 -4.21 -73.07
C ASN A 889 1.75 -3.33 -74.11
N LEU A 890 2.42 -2.32 -74.66
CA LEU A 890 1.86 -1.45 -75.71
C LEU A 890 1.63 -2.21 -77.03
N LEU A 891 2.53 -3.15 -77.37
CA LEU A 891 2.39 -4.03 -78.53
C LEU A 891 1.19 -4.98 -78.38
N ARG A 892 1.01 -5.59 -77.19
CA ARG A 892 -0.18 -6.42 -76.86
C ARG A 892 -1.48 -5.64 -76.96
N GLN A 893 -1.47 -4.36 -76.55
CA GLN A 893 -2.64 -3.48 -76.61
C GLN A 893 -2.88 -2.86 -78.00
N LYS A 894 -2.02 -3.14 -78.99
CA LYS A 894 -2.06 -2.54 -80.34
C LYS A 894 -2.08 -1.01 -80.32
N ALA A 895 -1.29 -0.41 -79.42
CA ALA A 895 -1.29 1.04 -79.18
C ALA A 895 -0.61 1.88 -80.29
N GLY A 896 0.07 1.25 -81.27
CA GLY A 896 0.74 1.96 -82.36
C GLY A 896 1.61 1.04 -83.24
N MET A 897 2.36 1.63 -84.19
CA MET A 897 3.36 0.89 -84.96
C MET A 897 4.61 0.57 -84.12
N VAL A 898 5.33 -0.49 -84.48
CA VAL A 898 6.54 -0.94 -83.75
C VAL A 898 7.60 0.17 -83.63
N SER A 899 7.77 0.99 -84.68
CA SER A 899 8.68 2.15 -84.67
C SER A 899 8.27 3.18 -83.61
N ASP A 900 6.99 3.52 -83.55
CA ASP A 900 6.47 4.55 -82.65
C ASP A 900 6.58 4.09 -81.20
N ILE A 901 6.29 2.82 -80.93
CA ILE A 901 6.42 2.23 -79.60
C ILE A 901 7.88 2.22 -79.14
N ALA A 902 8.83 1.88 -80.02
CA ALA A 902 10.25 1.89 -79.69
C ALA A 902 10.74 3.29 -79.26
N TYR A 903 10.31 4.34 -79.95
CA TYR A 903 10.63 5.72 -79.57
C TYR A 903 9.88 6.17 -78.30
N GLN A 904 8.60 5.79 -78.15
CA GLN A 904 7.80 6.11 -76.95
C GLN A 904 8.40 5.54 -75.67
N VAL A 905 9.05 4.38 -75.74
CA VAL A 905 9.73 3.76 -74.60
C VAL A 905 11.22 4.15 -74.49
N GLY A 906 11.66 5.17 -75.23
CA GLY A 906 12.96 5.81 -75.06
C GLY A 906 14.15 5.13 -75.74
N PHE A 907 13.94 4.32 -76.79
CA PHE A 907 15.03 3.80 -77.64
C PHE A 907 15.31 4.75 -78.81
N GLU A 908 16.59 5.04 -79.08
CA GLU A 908 17.00 5.94 -80.17
C GLU A 908 17.11 5.24 -81.54
N SER A 909 17.20 3.89 -81.54
CA SER A 909 17.47 3.09 -82.72
C SER A 909 16.55 1.87 -82.77
N LEU A 910 15.72 1.78 -83.82
CA LEU A 910 14.82 0.66 -84.08
C LEU A 910 15.57 -0.68 -84.29
N PRO A 911 16.70 -0.75 -85.01
CA PRO A 911 17.52 -1.95 -85.08
C PRO A 911 18.01 -2.43 -83.70
N TYR A 912 18.42 -1.52 -82.83
CA TYR A 912 18.85 -1.86 -81.48
C TYR A 912 17.68 -2.37 -80.64
N PHE A 913 16.55 -1.66 -80.61
CA PHE A 913 15.33 -2.10 -79.94
C PHE A 913 14.90 -3.50 -80.35
N THR A 914 14.85 -3.77 -81.67
CA THR A 914 14.44 -5.07 -82.22
C THR A 914 15.36 -6.18 -81.74
N LYS A 915 16.68 -5.95 -81.75
CA LYS A 915 17.67 -6.92 -81.28
C LYS A 915 17.47 -7.24 -79.80
N VAL A 916 17.40 -6.22 -78.92
CA VAL A 916 17.30 -6.47 -77.48
C VAL A 916 15.92 -7.01 -77.08
N PHE A 917 14.86 -6.64 -77.80
CA PHE A 917 13.52 -7.21 -77.60
C PHE A 917 13.50 -8.69 -77.95
N GLN A 918 14.12 -9.09 -79.07
CA GLN A 918 14.23 -10.48 -79.47
C GLN A 918 15.13 -11.29 -78.51
N GLU A 919 16.18 -10.69 -77.96
CA GLU A 919 17.01 -11.31 -76.93
C GLU A 919 16.23 -11.56 -75.61
N GLU A 920 15.29 -10.69 -75.25
CA GLU A 920 14.52 -10.81 -74.00
C GLU A 920 13.26 -11.71 -74.14
N PHE A 921 12.55 -11.63 -75.27
CA PHE A 921 11.27 -12.31 -75.50
C PHE A 921 11.34 -13.47 -76.51
N GLU A 922 12.53 -13.79 -77.04
CA GLU A 922 12.81 -14.85 -78.03
C GLU A 922 12.11 -14.68 -79.40
N ILE A 923 11.23 -13.69 -79.57
CA ILE A 923 10.52 -13.37 -80.81
C ILE A 923 10.66 -11.89 -81.17
N THR A 924 10.46 -11.54 -82.45
CA THR A 924 10.56 -10.14 -82.89
C THR A 924 9.39 -9.30 -82.36
N PRO A 925 9.53 -7.97 -82.18
CA PRO A 925 8.43 -7.10 -81.76
C PRO A 925 7.19 -7.19 -82.66
N SER A 926 7.39 -7.37 -83.97
CA SER A 926 6.32 -7.52 -84.96
C SER A 926 5.58 -8.84 -84.81
N GLU A 927 6.29 -9.94 -84.50
CA GLU A 927 5.66 -11.22 -84.18
C GLU A 927 4.93 -11.15 -82.84
N TYR A 928 5.53 -10.50 -81.84
CA TYR A 928 4.92 -10.30 -80.52
C TYR A 928 3.61 -9.51 -80.56
N ALA A 929 3.51 -8.50 -81.43
CA ALA A 929 2.27 -7.75 -81.66
C ALA A 929 1.16 -8.60 -82.33
N ASN A 930 1.54 -9.68 -83.02
CA ASN A 930 0.65 -10.56 -83.75
C ASN A 930 0.39 -11.90 -83.04
N SER A 931 1.19 -12.26 -82.03
CA SER A 931 0.98 -13.43 -81.19
C SER A 931 -0.16 -13.15 -80.20
N GLN A 932 -1.27 -13.88 -80.37
CA GLN A 932 -2.30 -14.04 -79.32
C GLN A 932 -1.84 -15.08 -78.31
#